data_AF-A0AAI9X1R3-F1
#
_entry.id   AF-A0AAI9X1R3-F1
#
_cell.length_a   1.000
_cell.length_b   1.000
_cell.length_c   1.000
_cell.angle_alpha   90.00
_cell.angle_beta   90.00
_cell.angle_gamma   90.00
#
_symmetry.space_group_name_H-M   'P 1'
#
loop_
_entity.id
_entity.type
_entity.pdbx_description
1 polymer ?
#
loop_
_entity_poly.entity_id
_entity_poly.type
_entity_poly.pdbx_seq_one_letter_code
_entity_poly.pdbx_strand_id
1 'polypeptide(L)'
;MKKLLAYLGTVAIVGSGIPSVVAVSSYHKNINVKSIKNNIQNFGIVTAGEARFRENRWFDHSELKPTGYFLRAGFSYKITVNTNNIPVAFVIGQWGTYADLGINDEYSQFTKYGITGEITLITPHKSGMLYIADNNQTSLKILNITSNNPWGIIKVPTFKINETNENEFIRLVQTTDSPFVEFISKHYFATMQTKMIRNQVLPMLNRSFNDTLLHWDNVWHWSNEIYGLNESYSGLNKKYPQYIHIANADKSGGYANASYGRIMFHNSSNAGKDLFLNPLNDQWGLWHETGHTYQTEQYKWTDLTEVTVNISALFIQEKSNYQLRIFKEAEKQQWIKAYLSRPINEKDFNNIPGDEGLWTKLGMFWQLHMAFGKNFYPLLSQKYREINQDPNSFIRFNTNDKQQQEFIKITSEVTGYNLAPFFKQWGLWPTYEIENIISRYKVLTKPIWNNIADINTEHNPIVQEEIKESDNNINDITAKDVHLNFAEDYQNPSFIAKLFNIPKTIDINDLKIDLDFEPIKINGEYFINVKLILNEKNGRKSFKIFKFKMSPNGLNNTIMFKNYASNYLGMFGLDLKNNYLRFYGNNNKFLNMSTNDLVYNIKIGTDYGYLIKDIDIHYWDSFNSLIEKYQLTDGIKYFNNYTITITEKIPVAAWYLYDKNDYRQIYGIKKFVIWNNNLVELF
;
A
#
# COMPACT_ATOMS: atom_id res chain seq x y z
N MET A 1 4.98 37.48 -48.32
CA MET A 1 5.52 38.32 -49.42
C MET A 1 6.14 39.57 -48.78
N LYS A 2 7.38 39.93 -49.13
CA LYS A 2 8.29 40.86 -48.38
C LYS A 2 8.71 40.29 -46.98
N LYS A 3 9.96 40.33 -46.47
CA LYS A 3 11.17 41.23 -46.55
C LYS A 3 11.10 42.41 -45.54
N LEU A 4 12.13 42.83 -44.78
CA LEU A 4 13.60 42.55 -44.69
C LEU A 4 14.09 42.49 -43.20
N LEU A 5 15.10 41.69 -42.80
CA LEU A 5 16.56 41.97 -42.53
C LEU A 5 16.93 42.97 -41.39
N ALA A 6 18.11 42.90 -40.73
CA ALA A 6 19.07 41.81 -40.39
C ALA A 6 20.27 42.36 -39.57
N TYR A 7 21.06 41.48 -38.93
CA TYR A 7 22.52 41.21 -39.12
C TYR A 7 22.98 40.25 -37.98
N LEU A 8 23.37 38.99 -38.26
CA LEU A 8 24.70 38.48 -38.65
C LEU A 8 25.74 38.52 -37.50
N GLY A 9 26.45 37.43 -37.15
CA GLY A 9 26.42 36.00 -37.59
C GLY A 9 27.12 35.14 -36.51
N THR A 10 27.72 33.95 -36.69
CA THR A 10 27.99 32.95 -37.77
C THR A 10 28.40 31.62 -37.05
N VAL A 11 28.40 30.37 -37.57
CA VAL A 11 28.04 29.74 -38.87
C VAL A 11 27.65 28.23 -38.64
N ALA A 12 27.57 27.44 -39.71
CA ALA A 12 27.28 26.00 -39.87
C ALA A 12 28.15 25.00 -39.04
N ILE A 13 27.88 23.67 -38.94
CA ILE A 13 27.45 22.69 -39.98
C ILE A 13 26.45 21.59 -39.50
N VAL A 14 25.31 21.54 -40.21
CA VAL A 14 24.48 20.39 -40.71
C VAL A 14 24.39 19.04 -39.95
N GLY A 15 23.16 18.57 -39.67
CA GLY A 15 22.83 17.19 -39.27
C GLY A 15 21.32 16.87 -39.14
N SER A 16 20.69 16.41 -40.22
CA SER A 16 19.25 16.05 -40.44
C SER A 16 18.41 15.38 -39.32
N GLY A 17 17.14 15.83 -39.16
CA GLY A 17 15.89 15.08 -38.80
C GLY A 17 15.82 14.27 -37.48
N ILE A 18 14.71 14.08 -36.76
CA ILE A 18 13.25 14.32 -36.94
C ILE A 18 12.70 14.69 -35.53
N PRO A 19 11.65 15.54 -35.38
CA PRO A 19 11.06 15.81 -34.06
C PRO A 19 10.23 14.63 -33.52
N SER A 20 10.77 13.87 -32.57
CA SER A 20 10.03 12.90 -31.76
C SER A 20 9.56 13.53 -30.45
N VAL A 21 8.34 13.20 -30.03
CA VAL A 21 7.77 13.66 -28.75
C VAL A 21 8.44 12.87 -27.61
N VAL A 22 9.36 13.50 -26.90
CA VAL A 22 9.99 12.91 -25.70
C VAL A 22 9.02 13.05 -24.53
N ALA A 23 8.30 11.97 -24.21
CA ALA A 23 7.71 11.80 -22.89
C ALA A 23 8.84 11.78 -21.85
N VAL A 24 8.88 12.78 -20.96
CA VAL A 24 9.96 12.90 -19.97
C VAL A 24 9.73 11.92 -18.83
N SER A 25 10.22 10.69 -19.01
CA SER A 25 10.43 9.76 -17.89
C SER A 25 11.49 10.36 -16.96
N SER A 26 11.07 10.75 -15.75
CA SER A 26 11.96 11.40 -14.78
C SER A 26 13.07 10.42 -14.34
N TYR A 27 14.32 10.75 -14.69
CA TYR A 27 15.49 9.90 -14.43
C TYR A 27 15.61 9.48 -12.95
N HIS A 28 15.88 8.19 -12.72
CA HIS A 28 16.44 7.72 -11.45
C HIS A 28 17.79 8.40 -11.21
N LYS A 29 17.84 9.40 -10.33
CA LYS A 29 19.08 10.04 -9.91
C LYS A 29 19.71 9.24 -8.78
N ASN A 30 20.83 8.58 -9.06
CA ASN A 30 21.57 7.78 -8.08
C ASN A 30 21.90 8.59 -6.82
N ILE A 31 21.23 8.28 -5.70
CA ILE A 31 21.63 8.78 -4.38
C ILE A 31 22.87 7.99 -3.96
N ASN A 32 24.03 8.65 -3.97
CA ASN A 32 25.29 8.07 -3.51
C ASN A 32 25.32 7.99 -1.97
N VAL A 33 24.49 7.10 -1.41
CA VAL A 33 24.50 6.77 0.01
C VAL A 33 25.82 6.05 0.31
N LYS A 34 26.75 6.72 1.01
CA LYS A 34 27.86 6.02 1.67
C LYS A 34 27.25 5.04 2.67
N SER A 35 27.33 3.75 2.34
CA SER A 35 26.56 2.71 3.02
C SER A 35 27.15 2.39 4.39
N ILE A 36 26.67 3.10 5.42
CA ILE A 36 26.78 2.65 6.81
C ILE A 36 25.87 1.43 6.95
N LYS A 37 26.39 0.25 6.56
CA LYS A 37 25.77 -1.07 6.79
C LYS A 37 25.86 -1.44 8.28
N ASN A 38 25.19 -0.68 9.13
CA ASN A 38 24.94 -1.09 10.51
C ASN A 38 23.63 -1.89 10.55
N ASN A 39 23.63 -2.99 11.30
CA ASN A 39 22.55 -3.96 11.32
C ASN A 39 21.21 -3.32 11.69
N ILE A 40 20.26 -3.33 10.75
CA ILE A 40 18.86 -3.02 11.06
C ILE A 40 18.30 -4.20 11.85
N GLN A 41 18.20 -4.04 13.17
CA GLN A 41 17.36 -4.91 13.98
C GLN A 41 15.90 -4.72 13.56
N ASN A 42 15.15 -5.82 13.43
CA ASN A 42 13.75 -5.79 13.01
C ASN A 42 12.84 -5.17 14.09
N PHE A 43 12.79 -3.85 14.15
CA PHE A 43 11.63 -3.15 14.70
C PHE A 43 10.47 -3.27 13.70
N GLY A 44 9.25 -3.51 14.19
CA GLY A 44 8.05 -3.75 13.37
C GLY A 44 7.48 -2.50 12.68
N ILE A 45 8.34 -1.67 12.11
CA ILE A 45 8.06 -0.33 11.55
C ILE A 45 7.81 -0.47 10.06
N VAL A 46 6.56 -0.28 9.64
CA VAL A 46 6.19 -0.30 8.21
C VAL A 46 6.61 1.01 7.56
N THR A 47 7.24 0.95 6.38
CA THR A 47 7.66 2.16 5.64
C THR A 47 6.52 2.79 4.83
N ALA A 48 6.69 4.04 4.37
CA ALA A 48 5.71 4.73 3.51
C ALA A 48 5.31 3.89 2.28
N GLY A 49 6.30 3.48 1.48
CA GLY A 49 6.11 2.66 0.27
C GLY A 49 5.59 1.24 0.54
N GLU A 50 5.94 0.65 1.67
CA GLU A 50 5.44 -0.68 2.08
C GLU A 50 3.96 -0.62 2.50
N ALA A 51 3.55 0.41 3.24
CA ALA A 51 2.15 0.65 3.55
C ALA A 51 1.34 0.98 2.29
N ARG A 52 1.87 1.84 1.41
CA ARG A 52 1.27 2.14 0.09
C ARG A 52 1.02 0.85 -0.71
N PHE A 53 2.03 -0.02 -0.81
CA PHE A 53 1.93 -1.28 -1.52
C PHE A 53 0.89 -2.22 -0.91
N ARG A 54 0.90 -2.39 0.43
CA ARG A 54 -0.07 -3.24 1.14
C ARG A 54 -1.51 -2.75 1.03
N GLU A 55 -1.72 -1.43 1.12
CA GLU A 55 -3.04 -0.81 0.99
C GLU A 55 -3.53 -0.75 -0.47
N ASN A 56 -2.64 -1.00 -1.44
CA ASN A 56 -2.83 -0.86 -2.90
C ASN A 56 -3.21 0.57 -3.33
N ARG A 57 -2.39 1.53 -2.91
CA ARG A 57 -2.56 2.97 -3.17
C ARG A 57 -1.54 3.50 -4.18
N TRP A 58 -1.91 4.56 -4.93
CA TRP A 58 -1.02 5.15 -5.94
C TRP A 58 0.19 5.91 -5.35
N PHE A 59 -0.03 6.81 -4.41
CA PHE A 59 1.03 7.63 -3.78
C PHE A 59 1.32 7.24 -2.33
N ASP A 60 2.48 7.62 -1.81
CA ASP A 60 2.78 7.43 -0.39
C ASP A 60 1.89 8.34 0.48
N HIS A 61 1.51 7.88 1.67
CA HIS A 61 1.06 8.79 2.74
C HIS A 61 2.28 9.28 3.51
N SER A 62 2.13 10.34 4.31
CA SER A 62 3.28 11.04 4.88
C SER A 62 3.99 10.19 5.93
N GLU A 63 5.32 10.09 5.79
CA GLU A 63 6.20 9.61 6.86
C GLU A 63 6.37 10.65 7.98
N LEU A 64 5.95 11.90 7.77
CA LEU A 64 6.23 13.02 8.65
C LEU A 64 5.19 13.12 9.77
N LYS A 65 5.69 13.37 10.98
CA LYS A 65 4.91 13.67 12.18
C LYS A 65 5.22 15.11 12.63
N PRO A 66 4.21 16.00 12.75
CA PRO A 66 4.41 17.41 13.13
C PRO A 66 4.96 17.54 14.56
N THR A 67 5.72 18.62 14.81
CA THR A 67 6.32 18.88 16.14
C THR A 67 6.05 20.28 16.70
N GLY A 68 5.45 21.21 15.94
CA GLY A 68 5.22 22.59 16.40
C GLY A 68 6.47 23.48 16.44
N TYR A 69 7.54 23.12 15.70
CA TYR A 69 8.79 23.90 15.64
C TYR A 69 9.25 24.16 14.21
N PHE A 70 9.78 25.38 13.98
CA PHE A 70 10.55 25.77 12.81
C PHE A 70 11.97 26.14 13.26
N LEU A 71 12.98 25.63 12.57
CA LEU A 71 14.39 25.85 12.90
C LEU A 71 15.09 26.66 11.80
N ARG A 72 15.91 27.64 12.20
CA ARG A 72 16.78 28.38 11.27
C ARG A 72 18.07 27.63 10.96
N ALA A 73 18.58 27.78 9.74
CA ALA A 73 19.88 27.28 9.33
C ALA A 73 21.04 27.87 10.18
N GLY A 74 22.17 27.15 10.23
CA GLY A 74 23.44 27.65 10.76
C GLY A 74 23.60 27.61 12.29
N PHE A 75 22.52 27.42 13.04
CA PHE A 75 22.58 27.20 14.49
C PHE A 75 22.64 25.72 14.84
N SER A 76 23.18 25.41 16.02
CA SER A 76 23.20 24.06 16.56
C SER A 76 22.05 23.88 17.55
N TYR A 77 21.39 22.74 17.48
CA TYR A 77 20.22 22.39 18.28
C TYR A 77 20.48 21.10 19.05
N LYS A 78 20.15 21.12 20.34
CA LYS A 78 20.05 19.95 21.21
C LYS A 78 18.58 19.61 21.37
N ILE A 79 18.15 18.51 20.75
CA ILE A 79 16.78 18.03 20.83
C ILE A 79 16.73 16.86 21.82
N THR A 80 15.77 16.90 22.73
CA THR A 80 15.47 15.80 23.66
C THR A 80 14.14 15.15 23.30
N VAL A 81 14.12 13.82 23.17
CA VAL A 81 12.94 13.00 22.89
C VAL A 81 12.80 11.89 23.94
N ASN A 82 11.58 11.40 24.14
CA ASN A 82 11.34 10.16 24.90
C ASN A 82 11.76 8.95 24.07
N THR A 83 13.05 8.58 24.07
CA THR A 83 13.53 7.47 23.23
C THR A 83 12.91 6.13 23.64
N ASN A 84 12.72 5.29 22.63
CA ASN A 84 12.44 3.86 22.76
C ASN A 84 13.44 3.03 21.92
N ASN A 85 14.59 3.63 21.53
CA ASN A 85 15.58 3.08 20.58
C ASN A 85 15.02 2.69 19.20
N ILE A 86 13.92 3.33 18.79
CA ILE A 86 13.23 3.13 17.52
C ILE A 86 14.00 3.83 16.38
N PRO A 87 14.30 3.17 15.25
CA PRO A 87 15.05 3.74 14.13
C PRO A 87 14.23 4.73 13.29
N VAL A 88 14.00 5.92 13.84
CA VAL A 88 13.43 7.10 13.16
C VAL A 88 14.49 8.20 12.98
N ALA A 89 14.13 9.25 12.24
CA ALA A 89 14.96 10.44 12.04
C ALA A 89 14.18 11.72 12.37
N PHE A 90 14.85 12.78 12.79
CA PHE A 90 14.33 14.13 12.61
C PHE A 90 14.40 14.50 11.13
N VAL A 91 13.46 15.30 10.66
CA VAL A 91 13.46 15.83 9.29
C VAL A 91 13.25 17.34 9.36
N ILE A 92 14.06 18.10 8.63
CA ILE A 92 13.94 19.56 8.54
C ILE A 92 13.70 19.94 7.08
N GLY A 93 12.58 20.60 6.80
CA GLY A 93 12.18 21.03 5.45
C GLY A 93 10.71 21.42 5.34
N GLN A 94 10.24 21.69 4.13
CA GLN A 94 8.84 22.02 3.83
C GLN A 94 8.54 21.80 2.33
N TRP A 95 7.32 21.37 1.99
CA TRP A 95 6.96 21.04 0.60
C TRP A 95 6.70 22.27 -0.29
N GLY A 96 7.23 22.27 -1.52
CA GLY A 96 7.06 23.32 -2.53
C GLY A 96 7.85 24.61 -2.28
N THR A 97 7.68 25.63 -3.12
CA THR A 97 8.50 26.86 -3.10
C THR A 97 7.95 27.95 -2.18
N TYR A 98 8.87 28.75 -1.61
CA TYR A 98 8.60 29.83 -0.67
C TYR A 98 9.60 30.98 -0.88
N ALA A 99 9.21 31.99 -1.65
CA ALA A 99 10.04 33.14 -2.00
C ALA A 99 10.42 33.98 -0.77
N ASP A 100 9.47 34.20 0.14
CA ASP A 100 9.68 34.89 1.43
C ASP A 100 10.71 34.16 2.34
N LEU A 101 11.06 32.91 2.04
CA LEU A 101 12.09 32.11 2.73
C LEU A 101 13.33 31.82 1.87
N GLY A 102 13.39 32.31 0.62
CA GLY A 102 14.47 32.01 -0.33
C GLY A 102 14.47 30.57 -0.86
N ILE A 103 13.37 29.83 -0.74
CA ILE A 103 13.28 28.42 -1.12
C ILE A 103 12.71 28.31 -2.54
N ASN A 104 13.61 28.24 -3.51
CA ASN A 104 13.31 28.27 -4.95
C ASN A 104 13.38 26.89 -5.65
N ASP A 105 13.63 25.82 -4.90
CA ASP A 105 13.73 24.44 -5.41
C ASP A 105 12.52 23.62 -4.90
N GLU A 106 11.78 23.00 -5.82
CA GLU A 106 10.60 22.17 -5.54
C GLU A 106 10.93 20.73 -5.14
N TYR A 107 12.20 20.29 -5.25
CA TYR A 107 12.59 18.88 -5.14
C TYR A 107 13.57 18.56 -4.00
N SER A 108 14.58 19.39 -3.71
CA SER A 108 15.59 19.10 -2.65
C SER A 108 15.28 19.78 -1.32
N GLN A 109 14.17 19.38 -0.69
CA GLN A 109 13.52 20.21 0.34
C GLN A 109 13.74 19.76 1.79
N PHE A 110 13.95 18.45 2.02
CA PHE A 110 14.06 17.87 3.37
C PHE A 110 15.46 17.32 3.64
N THR A 111 15.98 17.58 4.85
CA THR A 111 17.22 16.99 5.35
C THR A 111 16.91 16.08 6.55
N LYS A 112 17.32 14.81 6.50
CA LYS A 112 17.12 13.83 7.58
C LYS A 112 18.33 13.77 8.52
N TYR A 113 18.07 13.67 9.82
CA TYR A 113 19.06 13.51 10.89
C TYR A 113 18.66 12.31 11.76
N GLY A 114 19.49 11.27 11.82
CA GLY A 114 19.19 10.09 12.64
C GLY A 114 19.12 10.44 14.13
N ILE A 115 18.15 9.87 14.85
CA ILE A 115 18.04 10.05 16.30
C ILE A 115 19.06 9.12 16.97
N THR A 116 20.05 9.69 17.68
CA THR A 116 21.18 8.93 18.25
C THR A 116 20.97 8.48 19.70
N GLY A 117 19.82 8.79 20.29
CA GLY A 117 19.46 8.52 21.68
C GLY A 117 18.41 9.51 22.18
N GLU A 118 18.19 9.58 23.50
CA GLU A 118 17.31 10.58 24.14
C GLU A 118 17.69 12.02 23.75
N ILE A 119 18.98 12.27 23.58
CA ILE A 119 19.54 13.56 23.20
C ILE A 119 20.23 13.40 21.85
N THR A 120 19.86 14.24 20.88
CA THR A 120 20.53 14.32 19.57
C THR A 120 20.97 15.77 19.33
N LEU A 121 22.18 15.94 18.76
CA LEU A 121 22.73 17.23 18.35
C LEU A 121 22.66 17.35 16.83
N ILE A 122 22.08 18.44 16.32
CA ILE A 122 21.98 18.71 14.88
C ILE A 122 22.33 20.16 14.55
N THR A 123 22.82 20.39 13.33
CA THR A 123 23.06 21.73 12.77
C THR A 123 22.50 21.77 11.35
N PRO A 124 21.28 22.30 11.11
CA PRO A 124 20.69 22.36 9.79
C PRO A 124 21.37 23.37 8.86
N HIS A 125 21.55 22.98 7.60
CA HIS A 125 22.07 23.85 6.52
C HIS A 125 20.96 24.62 5.78
N LYS A 126 19.69 24.28 6.02
CA LYS A 126 18.49 24.96 5.49
C LYS A 126 17.50 25.23 6.62
N SER A 127 16.82 26.37 6.58
CA SER A 127 15.76 26.70 7.53
C SER A 127 14.47 25.97 7.15
N GLY A 128 13.77 25.35 8.10
CA GLY A 128 12.57 24.57 7.79
C GLY A 128 11.77 24.11 9.00
N MET A 129 10.59 23.56 8.73
CA MET A 129 9.76 22.91 9.74
C MET A 129 10.43 21.63 10.23
N LEU A 130 10.34 21.36 11.54
CA LEU A 130 10.87 20.17 12.18
C LEU A 130 9.78 19.10 12.28
N TYR A 131 10.08 17.93 11.74
CA TYR A 131 9.25 16.72 11.83
C TYR A 131 10.03 15.56 12.43
N ILE A 132 9.33 14.51 12.83
CA ILE A 132 9.89 13.17 13.01
C ILE A 132 9.43 12.31 11.82
N ALA A 133 10.35 11.60 11.17
CA ALA A 133 10.03 10.56 10.18
C ALA A 133 9.55 9.30 10.94
N ASP A 134 8.26 9.24 11.24
CA ASP A 134 7.59 8.20 12.02
C ASP A 134 6.33 7.72 11.27
N ASN A 135 6.56 6.80 10.33
CA ASN A 135 5.53 6.15 9.50
C ASN A 135 4.45 5.38 10.31
N ASN A 136 4.64 5.17 11.61
CA ASN A 136 3.80 4.28 12.43
C ASN A 136 3.14 5.01 13.61
N GLN A 137 3.22 6.35 13.64
CA GLN A 137 2.72 7.21 14.73
C GLN A 137 3.06 6.69 16.14
N THR A 138 4.31 6.26 16.35
CA THR A 138 4.78 5.78 17.65
C THR A 138 4.64 6.83 18.76
N SER A 139 4.82 6.46 20.02
CA SER A 139 4.73 7.39 21.17
C SER A 139 5.84 8.45 21.24
N LEU A 140 6.74 8.52 20.25
CA LEU A 140 7.84 9.49 20.19
C LEU A 140 7.33 10.93 20.04
N LYS A 141 7.90 11.84 20.84
CA LYS A 141 7.65 13.28 20.82
C LYS A 141 8.89 14.04 21.28
N ILE A 142 9.01 15.30 20.87
CA ILE A 142 10.02 16.21 21.42
C ILE A 142 9.58 16.61 22.84
N LEU A 143 10.45 16.38 23.82
CA LEU A 143 10.28 16.79 25.22
C LEU A 143 10.86 18.18 25.47
N ASN A 144 12.00 18.48 24.84
CA ASN A 144 12.67 19.78 24.94
C ASN A 144 13.51 20.04 23.67
N ILE A 145 13.73 21.30 23.34
CA ILE A 145 14.66 21.73 22.30
C ILE A 145 15.36 23.01 22.75
N THR A 146 16.69 23.00 22.72
CA THR A 146 17.53 24.18 23.02
C THR A 146 18.52 24.42 21.91
N SER A 147 18.94 25.67 21.71
CA SER A 147 19.90 26.06 20.67
C SER A 147 21.03 26.89 21.25
N ASN A 148 22.17 26.92 20.57
CA ASN A 148 23.25 27.88 20.86
C ASN A 148 22.86 29.33 20.56
N ASN A 149 21.74 29.58 19.87
CA ASN A 149 21.14 30.89 19.72
C ASN A 149 19.60 30.81 19.92
N PRO A 150 19.01 31.53 20.90
CA PRO A 150 17.56 31.53 21.12
C PRO A 150 16.73 31.88 19.88
N TRP A 151 17.21 32.77 19.01
CA TRP A 151 16.53 33.19 17.78
C TRP A 151 16.48 32.10 16.69
N GLY A 152 17.18 30.98 16.88
CA GLY A 152 17.17 29.84 15.96
C GLY A 152 15.90 29.00 16.04
N ILE A 153 15.27 28.90 17.22
CA ILE A 153 14.04 28.12 17.43
C ILE A 153 12.85 29.05 17.33
N ILE A 154 11.91 28.76 16.43
CA ILE A 154 10.60 29.41 16.40
C ILE A 154 9.55 28.37 16.76
N LYS A 155 8.73 28.64 17.78
CA LYS A 155 7.56 27.83 18.09
C LYS A 155 6.43 28.20 17.12
N VAL A 156 5.91 27.21 16.42
CA VAL A 156 4.84 27.34 15.44
C VAL A 156 3.51 27.37 16.18
N PRO A 157 2.55 28.26 15.84
CA PRO A 157 1.19 28.13 16.31
C PRO A 157 0.58 26.86 15.71
N THR A 158 0.14 25.96 16.58
CA THR A 158 -0.45 24.68 16.18
C THR A 158 -1.87 24.59 16.73
N PHE A 159 -2.86 24.45 15.86
CA PHE A 159 -4.22 24.08 16.25
C PHE A 159 -4.40 22.57 16.11
N LYS A 160 -4.73 21.92 17.22
CA LYS A 160 -5.11 20.51 17.26
C LYS A 160 -6.61 20.39 17.53
N ILE A 161 -7.28 19.53 16.77
CA ILE A 161 -8.70 19.22 16.96
C ILE A 161 -8.98 18.81 18.42
N ASN A 162 -9.97 19.45 19.04
CA ASN A 162 -10.43 19.24 20.43
C ASN A 162 -9.37 19.39 21.56
N GLU A 163 -8.10 19.67 21.25
CA GLU A 163 -7.04 19.96 22.23
C GLU A 163 -6.74 21.47 22.35
N THR A 164 -6.79 22.23 21.25
CA THR A 164 -6.37 23.64 21.24
C THR A 164 -7.55 24.60 21.42
N ASN A 165 -7.38 25.61 22.29
CA ASN A 165 -8.33 26.73 22.38
C ASN A 165 -8.20 27.64 21.14
N GLU A 166 -9.32 27.82 20.43
CA GLU A 166 -9.35 28.55 19.15
C GLU A 166 -8.97 30.03 19.28
N ASN A 167 -9.47 30.74 20.30
CA ASN A 167 -9.15 32.14 20.52
C ASN A 167 -7.66 32.36 20.86
N GLU A 168 -7.07 31.47 21.67
CA GLU A 168 -5.64 31.48 21.98
C GLU A 168 -4.78 31.18 20.74
N PHE A 169 -5.21 30.22 19.90
CA PHE A 169 -4.56 29.97 18.61
C PHE A 169 -4.63 31.19 17.69
N ILE A 170 -5.81 31.79 17.50
CA ILE A 170 -6.01 33.00 16.68
C ILE A 170 -5.09 34.14 17.15
N ARG A 171 -5.00 34.35 18.47
CA ARG A 171 -4.09 35.32 19.08
C ARG A 171 -2.62 35.03 18.74
N LEU A 172 -2.17 33.78 18.88
CA LEU A 172 -0.81 33.35 18.51
C LEU A 172 -0.53 33.49 17.00
N VAL A 173 -1.50 33.20 16.14
CA VAL A 173 -1.37 33.38 14.68
C VAL A 173 -1.21 34.85 14.31
N GLN A 174 -1.89 35.78 15.01
CA GLN A 174 -1.69 37.22 14.78
C GLN A 174 -0.31 37.71 15.24
N THR A 175 0.24 37.22 16.36
CA THR A 175 1.48 37.74 16.95
C THR A 175 2.76 36.95 16.65
N THR A 176 2.71 35.83 15.92
CA THR A 176 3.92 35.01 15.66
C THR A 176 4.85 35.57 14.57
N ASP A 177 6.15 35.36 14.74
CA ASP A 177 7.18 35.46 13.70
C ASP A 177 7.36 34.16 12.88
N SER A 178 6.62 33.11 13.20
CA SER A 178 6.65 31.85 12.45
C SER A 178 6.14 32.06 11.02
N PRO A 179 6.86 31.57 9.99
CA PRO A 179 6.37 31.61 8.60
C PRO A 179 5.20 30.64 8.36
N PHE A 180 5.04 29.64 9.23
CA PHE A 180 3.99 28.63 9.15
C PHE A 180 3.11 28.59 10.41
N VAL A 181 1.91 28.05 10.23
CA VAL A 181 1.03 27.53 11.29
C VAL A 181 0.69 26.07 10.96
N GLU A 182 0.48 25.25 11.98
CA GLU A 182 0.07 23.85 11.80
C GLU A 182 -1.39 23.64 12.22
N PHE A 183 -2.12 22.84 11.44
CA PHE A 183 -3.43 22.30 11.85
C PHE A 183 -3.33 20.78 11.91
N ILE A 184 -3.83 20.14 12.97
CA ILE A 184 -3.66 18.69 13.21
C ILE A 184 -5.00 18.07 13.60
N SER A 185 -5.44 17.11 12.80
CA SER A 185 -6.56 16.20 13.05
C SER A 185 -6.03 14.81 13.43
N LYS A 186 -6.86 13.76 13.54
CA LYS A 186 -6.36 12.40 13.82
C LYS A 186 -5.57 11.82 12.64
N HIS A 187 -5.95 12.14 11.41
CA HIS A 187 -5.36 11.51 10.21
C HIS A 187 -4.81 12.48 9.15
N TYR A 188 -5.06 13.79 9.27
CA TYR A 188 -4.36 14.83 8.51
C TYR A 188 -3.55 15.74 9.42
N PHE A 189 -2.45 16.28 8.90
CA PHE A 189 -1.95 17.59 9.35
C PHE A 189 -1.67 18.50 8.16
N ALA A 190 -1.81 19.80 8.38
CA ALA A 190 -1.61 20.84 7.38
C ALA A 190 -0.53 21.82 7.84
N THR A 191 0.42 22.14 6.96
CA THR A 191 1.45 23.16 7.18
C THR A 191 1.12 24.37 6.30
N MET A 192 0.43 25.35 6.86
CA MET A 192 -0.11 26.49 6.13
C MET A 192 0.74 27.74 6.37
N GLN A 193 0.88 28.62 5.37
CA GLN A 193 1.61 29.87 5.56
C GLN A 193 0.85 30.81 6.51
N THR A 194 1.54 31.31 7.54
CA THR A 194 0.98 32.26 8.51
C THR A 194 0.39 33.48 7.82
N LYS A 195 1.06 33.98 6.78
CA LYS A 195 0.66 35.15 5.97
C LYS A 195 -0.69 34.96 5.29
N MET A 196 -0.98 33.75 4.78
CA MET A 196 -2.27 33.43 4.16
C MET A 196 -3.36 33.27 5.22
N ILE A 197 -3.10 32.48 6.26
CA ILE A 197 -4.10 32.24 7.32
C ILE A 197 -4.47 33.54 8.04
N ARG A 198 -3.47 34.34 8.44
CA ARG A 198 -3.65 35.63 9.15
C ARG A 198 -4.43 36.65 8.32
N ASN A 199 -4.14 36.76 7.02
CA ASN A 199 -4.62 37.88 6.20
C ASN A 199 -5.80 37.53 5.28
N GLN A 200 -6.07 36.24 5.03
CA GLN A 200 -7.17 35.80 4.16
C GLN A 200 -8.19 34.90 4.87
N VAL A 201 -7.75 33.96 5.72
CA VAL A 201 -8.69 33.05 6.41
C VAL A 201 -9.30 33.69 7.65
N LEU A 202 -8.50 34.17 8.60
CA LEU A 202 -9.01 34.72 9.86
C LEU A 202 -10.02 35.88 9.70
N PRO A 203 -9.87 36.82 8.75
CA PRO A 203 -10.85 37.90 8.54
C PRO A 203 -12.19 37.43 7.94
N MET A 204 -12.27 36.20 7.43
CA MET A 204 -13.44 35.64 6.74
C MET A 204 -13.95 34.34 7.38
N LEU A 205 -13.38 33.93 8.53
CA LEU A 205 -13.66 32.66 9.18
C LEU A 205 -15.10 32.62 9.70
N ASN A 206 -15.91 31.69 9.18
CA ASN A 206 -17.35 31.57 9.44
C ASN A 206 -17.75 30.24 10.14
N ARG A 207 -16.76 29.43 10.51
CA ARG A 207 -16.87 28.07 11.07
C ARG A 207 -15.62 27.78 11.90
N SER A 208 -15.71 26.95 12.93
CA SER A 208 -14.53 26.62 13.74
C SER A 208 -13.49 25.78 12.97
N PHE A 209 -12.25 25.81 13.44
CA PHE A 209 -11.23 24.87 12.99
C PHE A 209 -11.55 23.44 13.44
N ASN A 210 -12.24 23.23 14.56
CA ASN A 210 -12.68 21.89 14.99
C ASN A 210 -13.63 21.24 13.97
N ASP A 211 -14.67 21.95 13.51
CA ASP A 211 -15.60 21.41 12.50
C ASP A 211 -14.89 21.10 11.17
N THR A 212 -13.95 21.97 10.81
CA THR A 212 -13.15 21.83 9.58
C THR A 212 -12.24 20.60 9.65
N LEU A 213 -11.54 20.39 10.77
CA LEU A 213 -10.67 19.23 10.98
C LEU A 213 -11.45 17.93 11.20
N LEU A 214 -12.64 17.99 11.80
CA LEU A 214 -13.55 16.85 11.89
C LEU A 214 -14.02 16.40 10.50
N HIS A 215 -14.31 17.34 9.60
CA HIS A 215 -14.60 17.02 8.20
C HIS A 215 -13.41 16.37 7.50
N TRP A 216 -12.17 16.82 7.75
CA TRP A 216 -10.99 16.15 7.21
C TRP A 216 -10.90 14.70 7.71
N ASP A 217 -11.08 14.44 9.02
CA ASP A 217 -11.09 13.07 9.55
C ASP A 217 -12.24 12.20 8.99
N ASN A 218 -13.41 12.80 8.71
CA ASN A 218 -14.52 12.10 8.03
C ASN A 218 -14.19 11.77 6.56
N VAL A 219 -13.57 12.70 5.83
CA VAL A 219 -13.05 12.45 4.46
C VAL A 219 -12.06 11.29 4.46
N TRP A 220 -11.13 11.26 5.42
CA TRP A 220 -10.23 10.12 5.61
C TRP A 220 -11.00 8.83 5.85
N HIS A 221 -11.96 8.82 6.78
CA HIS A 221 -12.74 7.64 7.13
C HIS A 221 -13.49 7.07 5.92
N TRP A 222 -14.21 7.90 5.16
CA TRP A 222 -14.99 7.45 4.01
C TRP A 222 -14.14 7.08 2.79
N SER A 223 -12.98 7.74 2.58
CA SER A 223 -11.99 7.25 1.61
C SER A 223 -11.50 5.84 1.97
N ASN A 224 -11.18 5.57 3.23
CA ASN A 224 -10.80 4.22 3.65
C ASN A 224 -11.94 3.21 3.51
N GLU A 225 -13.18 3.61 3.87
CA GLU A 225 -14.37 2.76 3.72
C GLU A 225 -14.53 2.30 2.27
N ILE A 226 -14.58 3.20 1.27
CA ILE A 226 -14.79 2.82 -0.14
C ILE A 226 -13.64 1.99 -0.72
N TYR A 227 -12.39 2.19 -0.28
CA TYR A 227 -11.27 1.33 -0.66
C TYR A 227 -11.14 0.06 0.22
N GLY A 228 -12.09 -0.20 1.12
CA GLY A 228 -12.19 -1.41 1.93
C GLY A 228 -11.09 -1.58 2.99
N LEU A 229 -10.60 -0.46 3.55
CA LEU A 229 -9.51 -0.37 4.52
C LEU A 229 -10.03 0.07 5.90
N ASN A 230 -9.45 -0.44 7.00
CA ASN A 230 -9.78 0.00 8.36
C ASN A 230 -8.57 -0.14 9.31
N GLU A 231 -8.39 0.78 10.27
CA GLU A 231 -7.32 0.71 11.27
C GLU A 231 -7.44 -0.53 12.17
N SER A 232 -8.66 -0.95 12.51
CA SER A 232 -8.91 -2.11 13.39
C SER A 232 -8.58 -3.45 12.70
N TYR A 233 -8.60 -3.49 11.37
CA TYR A 233 -8.31 -4.68 10.60
C TYR A 233 -6.83 -5.09 10.66
N SER A 234 -6.57 -6.32 10.22
CA SER A 234 -5.26 -6.97 10.17
C SER A 234 -5.16 -7.80 8.88
N GLY A 235 -3.94 -8.09 8.42
CA GLY A 235 -3.74 -8.58 7.06
C GLY A 235 -3.92 -7.46 6.02
N LEU A 236 -4.41 -7.82 4.82
CA LEU A 236 -4.43 -6.93 3.65
C LEU A 236 -5.30 -5.67 3.81
N ASN A 237 -6.36 -5.76 4.60
CA ASN A 237 -7.36 -4.69 4.70
C ASN A 237 -7.09 -3.73 5.87
N LYS A 238 -5.91 -3.84 6.49
CA LYS A 238 -5.44 -2.90 7.50
C LYS A 238 -5.09 -1.56 6.87
N LYS A 239 -5.64 -0.49 7.44
CA LYS A 239 -5.11 0.86 7.25
C LYS A 239 -3.93 1.12 8.21
N TYR A 240 -2.79 1.56 7.70
CA TYR A 240 -1.67 2.06 8.49
C TYR A 240 -1.88 3.53 8.87
N PRO A 241 -1.44 3.98 10.06
CA PRO A 241 -1.81 5.26 10.67
C PRO A 241 -1.07 6.48 10.07
N GLN A 242 -0.61 6.39 8.83
CA GLN A 242 0.14 7.46 8.17
C GLN A 242 -0.75 8.67 7.92
N TYR A 243 -0.22 9.86 8.25
CA TYR A 243 -0.92 11.12 8.01
C TYR A 243 -1.05 11.42 6.52
N ILE A 244 -2.13 12.09 6.13
CA ILE A 244 -2.17 12.86 4.88
C ILE A 244 -1.67 14.27 5.19
N HIS A 245 -0.53 14.66 4.60
CA HIS A 245 0.08 15.98 4.82
C HIS A 245 -0.45 16.97 3.77
N ILE A 246 -1.10 18.04 4.23
CA ILE A 246 -1.48 19.18 3.39
C ILE A 246 -0.35 20.24 3.40
N ALA A 247 0.12 20.62 2.23
CA ALA A 247 1.16 21.64 2.03
C ALA A 247 0.60 22.91 1.37
N ASN A 248 1.23 24.05 1.65
CA ASN A 248 0.77 25.37 1.21
C ASN A 248 1.92 26.22 0.61
N ALA A 249 2.52 25.72 -0.46
CA ALA A 249 3.55 26.45 -1.21
C ALA A 249 3.01 27.75 -1.83
N ASP A 250 3.92 28.64 -2.25
CA ASP A 250 3.55 29.85 -2.99
C ASP A 250 2.81 29.52 -4.29
N LYS A 251 3.29 28.48 -4.99
CA LYS A 251 2.78 28.03 -6.29
C LYS A 251 2.91 26.52 -6.46
N SER A 252 2.09 25.95 -7.35
CA SER A 252 2.26 24.59 -7.87
C SER A 252 1.44 24.42 -9.16
N GLY A 253 1.32 23.19 -9.67
CA GLY A 253 0.40 22.88 -10.76
C GLY A 253 -1.05 22.70 -10.28
N GLY A 254 -2.01 22.80 -11.21
CA GLY A 254 -3.44 22.55 -10.97
C GLY A 254 -4.13 23.62 -10.12
N TYR A 255 -5.31 23.30 -9.59
CA TYR A 255 -5.91 24.07 -8.50
C TYR A 255 -5.28 23.68 -7.17
N ALA A 256 -5.24 22.37 -6.92
CA ALA A 256 -4.37 21.69 -5.99
C ALA A 256 -3.62 20.57 -6.76
N ASN A 257 -2.81 19.75 -6.08
CA ASN A 257 -2.30 18.47 -6.64
C ASN A 257 -1.80 17.50 -5.55
N ALA A 258 -1.90 16.20 -5.81
CA ALA A 258 -1.40 15.12 -4.98
C ALA A 258 -0.04 14.58 -5.48
N SER A 259 0.77 14.05 -4.56
CA SER A 259 2.01 13.34 -4.87
C SER A 259 2.46 12.49 -3.68
N TYR A 260 3.57 11.79 -3.82
CA TYR A 260 4.16 10.96 -2.76
C TYR A 260 4.38 11.75 -1.46
N GLY A 261 3.69 11.34 -0.40
CA GLY A 261 3.80 11.89 0.95
C GLY A 261 2.95 13.14 1.24
N ARG A 262 2.30 13.77 0.25
CA ARG A 262 1.60 15.06 0.44
C ARG A 262 0.56 15.46 -0.63
N ILE A 263 -0.48 16.16 -0.20
CA ILE A 263 -1.38 16.94 -1.07
C ILE A 263 -1.06 18.44 -0.97
N MET A 264 -1.22 19.21 -2.06
CA MET A 264 -0.71 20.58 -2.17
C MET A 264 -1.82 21.58 -2.51
N PHE A 265 -2.16 22.43 -1.54
CA PHE A 265 -3.18 23.47 -1.63
C PHE A 265 -2.46 24.81 -1.57
N HIS A 266 -1.92 25.24 -2.70
CA HIS A 266 -0.94 26.32 -2.82
C HIS A 266 -1.60 27.72 -2.94
N ASN A 267 -0.80 28.79 -2.84
CA ASN A 267 -1.29 30.16 -2.69
C ASN A 267 -1.44 30.99 -3.99
N SER A 268 -0.91 30.52 -5.12
CA SER A 268 -1.22 31.08 -6.46
C SER A 268 -2.57 30.61 -7.01
N SER A 269 -3.27 29.71 -6.31
CA SER A 269 -4.68 29.43 -6.47
C SER A 269 -5.43 29.80 -5.18
N ASN A 270 -6.76 29.70 -5.17
CA ASN A 270 -7.55 29.88 -3.95
C ASN A 270 -7.53 28.64 -3.02
N ALA A 271 -6.98 27.50 -3.46
CA ALA A 271 -7.10 26.22 -2.77
C ALA A 271 -6.66 26.24 -1.30
N GLY A 272 -5.56 26.97 -0.99
CA GLY A 272 -5.03 27.08 0.37
C GLY A 272 -6.01 27.67 1.41
N LYS A 273 -6.88 28.61 1.02
CA LYS A 273 -7.89 29.24 1.91
C LYS A 273 -9.25 28.55 1.85
N ASP A 274 -9.61 28.00 0.69
CA ASP A 274 -10.89 27.31 0.45
C ASP A 274 -11.10 26.12 1.39
N LEU A 275 -10.02 25.43 1.79
CA LEU A 275 -10.00 24.40 2.84
C LEU A 275 -10.66 24.84 4.15
N PHE A 276 -10.64 26.14 4.45
CA PHE A 276 -11.22 26.74 5.64
C PHE A 276 -12.50 27.52 5.34
N LEU A 277 -12.52 28.28 4.25
CA LEU A 277 -13.59 29.24 3.95
C LEU A 277 -14.80 28.63 3.21
N ASN A 278 -14.61 27.59 2.39
CA ASN A 278 -15.72 27.02 1.65
C ASN A 278 -16.62 26.17 2.57
N PRO A 279 -17.94 26.10 2.29
CA PRO A 279 -18.86 25.20 2.97
C PRO A 279 -18.37 23.74 2.99
N LEU A 280 -18.71 22.98 4.04
CA LEU A 280 -18.28 21.58 4.17
C LEU A 280 -18.85 20.66 3.06
N ASN A 281 -19.90 21.10 2.36
CA ASN A 281 -20.47 20.42 1.19
C ASN A 281 -19.89 20.86 -0.16
N ASP A 282 -18.86 21.72 -0.15
CA ASP A 282 -18.17 22.21 -1.35
C ASP A 282 -16.63 22.11 -1.22
N GLN A 283 -16.18 21.05 -0.54
CA GLN A 283 -14.76 20.74 -0.31
C GLN A 283 -14.20 19.78 -1.39
N TRP A 284 -14.67 19.89 -2.64
CA TRP A 284 -14.34 18.95 -3.73
C TRP A 284 -12.83 18.79 -3.94
N GLY A 285 -12.05 19.87 -3.82
CA GLY A 285 -10.59 19.81 -3.91
C GLY A 285 -9.98 18.86 -2.88
N LEU A 286 -10.36 18.97 -1.60
CA LEU A 286 -9.88 18.08 -0.54
C LEU A 286 -10.22 16.61 -0.85
N TRP A 287 -11.45 16.34 -1.28
CA TRP A 287 -11.92 14.99 -1.59
C TRP A 287 -11.16 14.38 -2.78
N HIS A 288 -10.95 15.16 -3.82
CA HIS A 288 -10.27 14.79 -5.05
C HIS A 288 -8.77 14.54 -4.81
N GLU A 289 -8.04 15.46 -4.19
CA GLU A 289 -6.61 15.27 -3.92
C GLU A 289 -6.35 14.11 -2.96
N THR A 290 -7.22 13.91 -1.98
CA THR A 290 -7.18 12.71 -1.13
C THR A 290 -7.43 11.45 -1.94
N GLY A 291 -8.43 11.44 -2.83
CA GLY A 291 -8.71 10.33 -3.74
C GLY A 291 -7.50 9.90 -4.57
N HIS A 292 -6.71 10.84 -5.11
CA HIS A 292 -5.47 10.53 -5.82
C HIS A 292 -4.46 9.75 -4.96
N THR A 293 -4.37 10.04 -3.64
CA THR A 293 -3.48 9.27 -2.74
C THR A 293 -3.92 7.83 -2.53
N TYR A 294 -5.16 7.48 -2.90
CA TYR A 294 -5.74 6.13 -2.78
C TYR A 294 -5.93 5.38 -4.11
N GLN A 295 -5.91 6.06 -5.26
CA GLN A 295 -6.30 5.49 -6.56
C GLN A 295 -5.70 4.10 -6.84
N THR A 296 -6.58 3.16 -7.17
CA THR A 296 -6.22 1.78 -7.53
C THR A 296 -5.70 1.71 -8.96
N GLU A 297 -4.41 1.40 -9.14
CA GLU A 297 -3.75 1.47 -10.45
C GLU A 297 -4.23 0.39 -11.43
N GLN A 298 -4.73 -0.74 -10.94
CA GLN A 298 -5.14 -1.90 -11.74
C GLN A 298 -6.35 -1.64 -12.66
N TYR A 299 -7.16 -0.60 -12.39
CA TYR A 299 -8.26 -0.15 -13.26
C TYR A 299 -8.15 1.33 -13.66
N LYS A 300 -6.94 1.90 -13.58
CA LYS A 300 -6.60 3.25 -14.03
C LYS A 300 -5.79 3.15 -15.33
N TRP A 301 -6.46 2.79 -16.42
CA TRP A 301 -5.88 2.84 -17.77
C TRP A 301 -5.81 4.29 -18.28
N THR A 302 -5.34 4.47 -19.52
CA THR A 302 -5.19 5.80 -20.15
C THR A 302 -6.46 6.67 -20.00
N ASP A 303 -6.26 7.96 -19.72
CA ASP A 303 -7.28 8.97 -19.47
C ASP A 303 -8.26 8.71 -18.30
N LEU A 304 -7.90 7.82 -17.35
CA LEU A 304 -8.69 7.58 -16.13
C LEU A 304 -8.13 8.20 -14.84
N THR A 305 -7.00 8.89 -14.87
CA THR A 305 -6.43 9.55 -13.68
C THR A 305 -7.42 10.55 -13.07
N GLU A 306 -8.04 11.40 -13.89
CA GLU A 306 -9.03 12.38 -13.45
C GLU A 306 -10.45 11.80 -13.33
N VAL A 307 -10.63 10.51 -13.63
CA VAL A 307 -11.91 9.80 -13.54
C VAL A 307 -12.00 9.04 -12.23
N THR A 308 -11.14 8.04 -12.02
CA THR A 308 -11.31 7.07 -10.91
C THR A 308 -11.03 7.67 -9.53
N VAL A 309 -10.32 8.81 -9.47
CA VAL A 309 -10.18 9.66 -8.28
C VAL A 309 -11.54 10.07 -7.70
N ASN A 310 -12.47 10.45 -8.57
CA ASN A 310 -13.75 11.04 -8.19
C ASN A 310 -14.79 10.01 -7.71
N ILE A 311 -14.49 8.70 -7.80
CA ILE A 311 -15.28 7.63 -7.16
C ILE A 311 -15.35 7.88 -5.64
N SER A 312 -14.21 8.21 -5.03
CA SER A 312 -14.15 8.51 -3.59
C SER A 312 -14.84 9.84 -3.24
N ALA A 313 -14.76 10.85 -4.12
CA ALA A 313 -15.42 12.14 -3.91
C ALA A 313 -16.96 12.03 -3.97
N LEU A 314 -17.51 11.25 -4.90
CA LEU A 314 -18.95 10.96 -4.94
C LEU A 314 -19.41 10.18 -3.70
N PHE A 315 -18.62 9.22 -3.22
CA PHE A 315 -18.93 8.49 -1.99
C PHE A 315 -18.87 9.37 -0.74
N ILE A 316 -17.93 10.31 -0.65
CA ILE A 316 -17.90 11.31 0.43
C ILE A 316 -19.18 12.16 0.42
N GLN A 317 -19.70 12.53 -0.76
CA GLN A 317 -20.99 13.23 -0.85
C GLN A 317 -22.15 12.35 -0.40
N GLU A 318 -22.25 11.10 -0.88
CA GLU A 318 -23.27 10.12 -0.48
C GLU A 318 -23.29 9.94 1.05
N LYS A 319 -22.12 9.66 1.64
CA LYS A 319 -21.94 9.45 3.09
C LYS A 319 -22.22 10.69 3.93
N SER A 320 -22.09 11.89 3.35
CA SER A 320 -22.46 13.16 3.97
C SER A 320 -23.95 13.52 3.80
N ASN A 321 -24.71 12.76 3.00
CA ASN A 321 -26.03 13.14 2.50
C ASN A 321 -26.03 14.47 1.70
N TYR A 322 -24.94 14.75 0.99
CA TYR A 322 -24.84 15.87 0.05
C TYR A 322 -25.27 15.43 -1.35
N GLN A 323 -25.93 16.33 -2.10
CA GLN A 323 -26.34 16.03 -3.47
C GLN A 323 -25.12 15.72 -4.35
N LEU A 324 -25.15 14.58 -5.04
CA LEU A 324 -24.02 14.11 -5.84
C LEU A 324 -23.72 15.09 -6.98
N ARG A 325 -22.44 15.39 -7.19
CA ARG A 325 -21.99 16.40 -8.16
C ARG A 325 -22.26 16.02 -9.63
N ILE A 326 -22.65 14.76 -9.88
CA ILE A 326 -23.15 14.26 -11.17
C ILE A 326 -24.61 14.69 -11.46
N PHE A 327 -25.43 14.84 -10.41
CA PHE A 327 -26.85 15.22 -10.54
C PHE A 327 -27.07 16.72 -10.29
N LYS A 328 -26.32 17.31 -9.34
CA LYS A 328 -26.33 18.75 -9.02
C LYS A 328 -25.96 19.65 -10.23
N GLU A 329 -25.00 19.22 -11.03
CA GLU A 329 -24.52 19.92 -12.24
C GLU A 329 -25.07 19.19 -13.48
N ALA A 330 -26.25 19.64 -13.93
CA ALA A 330 -27.16 18.91 -14.83
C ALA A 330 -26.54 18.56 -16.20
N GLU A 331 -25.56 19.33 -16.67
CA GLU A 331 -24.83 19.05 -17.91
C GLU A 331 -24.13 17.68 -17.87
N LYS A 332 -23.68 17.20 -16.70
CA LYS A 332 -23.00 15.91 -16.55
C LYS A 332 -23.96 14.74 -16.69
N GLN A 333 -25.13 14.87 -16.08
CA GLN A 333 -26.26 13.95 -16.25
C GLN A 333 -26.62 13.86 -17.74
N GLN A 334 -26.68 15.01 -18.43
CA GLN A 334 -26.98 15.09 -19.85
C GLN A 334 -25.90 14.47 -20.73
N TRP A 335 -24.61 14.66 -20.44
CA TRP A 335 -23.50 14.02 -21.15
C TRP A 335 -23.56 12.49 -21.05
N ILE A 336 -23.72 11.96 -19.83
CA ILE A 336 -23.89 10.52 -19.58
C ILE A 336 -25.10 9.97 -20.35
N LYS A 337 -26.25 10.66 -20.28
CA LYS A 337 -27.47 10.30 -21.00
C LYS A 337 -27.29 10.33 -22.52
N ALA A 338 -26.63 11.36 -23.06
CA ALA A 338 -26.39 11.53 -24.49
C ALA A 338 -25.45 10.45 -25.02
N TYR A 339 -24.37 10.12 -24.30
CA TYR A 339 -23.47 9.02 -24.64
C TYR A 339 -24.19 7.67 -24.65
N LEU A 340 -24.96 7.37 -23.59
CA LEU A 340 -25.68 6.10 -23.47
C LEU A 340 -26.81 5.95 -24.51
N SER A 341 -27.30 7.06 -25.07
CA SER A 341 -28.31 7.07 -26.15
C SER A 341 -27.73 6.83 -27.56
N ARG A 342 -26.40 6.82 -27.73
CA ARG A 342 -25.74 6.53 -29.03
C ARG A 342 -25.96 5.06 -29.43
N PRO A 343 -26.02 4.73 -30.74
CA PRO A 343 -25.96 3.35 -31.23
C PRO A 343 -24.77 2.57 -30.65
N ILE A 344 -24.95 1.27 -30.39
CA ILE A 344 -23.96 0.44 -29.66
C ILE A 344 -22.58 0.37 -30.35
N ASN A 345 -22.57 0.54 -31.67
CA ASN A 345 -21.39 0.57 -32.55
C ASN A 345 -20.73 1.96 -32.66
N GLU A 346 -21.31 3.00 -32.08
CA GLU A 346 -20.78 4.37 -32.00
C GLU A 346 -20.28 4.72 -30.59
N LYS A 347 -20.37 3.78 -29.65
CA LYS A 347 -19.87 3.92 -28.28
C LYS A 347 -18.42 3.48 -28.19
N ASP A 348 -17.53 4.42 -27.95
CA ASP A 348 -16.13 4.21 -27.57
C ASP A 348 -15.89 4.86 -26.21
N PHE A 349 -15.64 4.04 -25.19
CA PHE A 349 -15.42 4.50 -23.82
C PHE A 349 -14.11 5.31 -23.68
N ASN A 350 -13.09 4.94 -24.46
CA ASN A 350 -11.75 5.45 -24.30
C ASN A 350 -11.62 6.82 -24.98
N ASN A 351 -12.16 6.96 -26.20
CA ASN A 351 -12.06 8.16 -27.03
C ASN A 351 -13.16 9.21 -26.75
N ILE A 352 -13.46 9.48 -25.47
CA ILE A 352 -14.30 10.61 -25.03
C ILE A 352 -13.40 11.71 -24.44
N PRO A 353 -13.34 12.92 -25.04
CA PRO A 353 -12.39 13.98 -24.66
C PRO A 353 -12.93 14.96 -23.61
N GLY A 354 -12.02 15.67 -22.94
CA GLY A 354 -12.32 16.80 -22.05
C GLY A 354 -13.21 16.47 -20.85
N ASP A 355 -13.88 17.49 -20.32
CA ASP A 355 -14.77 17.34 -19.16
C ASP A 355 -16.01 16.48 -19.45
N GLU A 356 -16.55 16.52 -20.69
CA GLU A 356 -17.57 15.56 -21.15
C GLU A 356 -17.04 14.14 -20.94
N GLY A 357 -15.81 13.87 -21.39
CA GLY A 357 -15.14 12.59 -21.21
C GLY A 357 -14.94 12.20 -19.75
N LEU A 358 -14.45 13.11 -18.90
CA LEU A 358 -14.21 12.85 -17.48
C LEU A 358 -15.50 12.38 -16.78
N TRP A 359 -16.56 13.18 -16.86
CA TRP A 359 -17.81 12.89 -16.16
C TRP A 359 -18.59 11.74 -16.81
N THR A 360 -18.53 11.59 -18.14
CA THR A 360 -19.14 10.45 -18.85
C THR A 360 -18.45 9.13 -18.47
N LYS A 361 -17.11 9.09 -18.45
CA LYS A 361 -16.33 7.92 -18.01
C LYS A 361 -16.60 7.60 -16.53
N LEU A 362 -16.74 8.61 -15.66
CA LEU A 362 -17.09 8.44 -14.24
C LEU A 362 -18.50 7.85 -14.06
N GLY A 363 -19.43 8.15 -14.98
CA GLY A 363 -20.76 7.56 -15.01
C GLY A 363 -20.72 6.03 -14.95
N MET A 364 -19.94 5.36 -15.81
CA MET A 364 -19.79 3.90 -15.79
C MET A 364 -19.37 3.37 -14.43
N PHE A 365 -18.38 4.01 -13.80
CA PHE A 365 -17.88 3.59 -12.49
C PHE A 365 -18.95 3.75 -11.40
N TRP A 366 -19.61 4.90 -11.34
CA TRP A 366 -20.63 5.16 -10.32
C TRP A 366 -21.93 4.34 -10.52
N GLN A 367 -22.28 3.99 -11.76
CA GLN A 367 -23.41 3.09 -12.04
C GLN A 367 -23.25 1.71 -11.40
N LEU A 368 -22.03 1.19 -11.27
CA LEU A 368 -21.78 -0.10 -10.59
C LEU A 368 -22.03 0.01 -9.09
N HIS A 369 -21.64 1.13 -8.46
CA HIS A 369 -21.98 1.42 -7.06
C HIS A 369 -23.49 1.53 -6.85
N MET A 370 -24.20 2.28 -7.71
CA MET A 370 -25.67 2.39 -7.66
C MET A 370 -26.39 1.04 -7.91
N ALA A 371 -25.79 0.14 -8.71
CA ALA A 371 -26.37 -1.16 -9.05
C ALA A 371 -26.17 -2.23 -7.97
N PHE A 372 -25.08 -2.16 -7.21
CA PHE A 372 -24.63 -3.21 -6.29
C PHE A 372 -24.43 -2.75 -4.84
N GLY A 373 -24.70 -1.48 -4.55
CA GLY A 373 -24.66 -0.88 -3.22
C GLY A 373 -23.25 -0.61 -2.69
N LYS A 374 -23.19 0.11 -1.56
CA LYS A 374 -21.97 0.66 -0.93
C LYS A 374 -20.80 -0.31 -0.73
N ASN A 375 -21.04 -1.62 -0.68
CA ASN A 375 -20.01 -2.63 -0.43
C ASN A 375 -19.30 -3.11 -1.71
N PHE A 376 -19.80 -2.73 -2.90
CA PHE A 376 -19.21 -3.09 -4.19
C PHE A 376 -17.73 -2.66 -4.31
N TYR A 377 -17.46 -1.36 -4.14
CA TYR A 377 -16.09 -0.83 -4.22
C TYR A 377 -15.17 -1.34 -3.10
N PRO A 378 -15.61 -1.41 -1.81
CA PRO A 378 -14.83 -2.03 -0.75
C PRO A 378 -14.36 -3.44 -1.13
N LEU A 379 -15.27 -4.32 -1.56
CA LEU A 379 -14.94 -5.70 -1.94
C LEU A 379 -14.08 -5.77 -3.21
N LEU A 380 -14.29 -4.87 -4.17
CA LEU A 380 -13.46 -4.76 -5.37
C LEU A 380 -12.00 -4.38 -5.01
N SER A 381 -11.79 -3.40 -4.13
CA SER A 381 -10.47 -3.00 -3.67
C SER A 381 -9.79 -4.07 -2.79
N GLN A 382 -10.56 -4.78 -1.96
CA GLN A 382 -10.06 -5.97 -1.26
C GLN A 382 -9.58 -7.03 -2.26
N LYS A 383 -10.39 -7.33 -3.30
CA LYS A 383 -10.04 -8.30 -4.34
C LYS A 383 -8.77 -7.93 -5.13
N TYR A 384 -8.54 -6.65 -5.40
CA TYR A 384 -7.28 -6.21 -6.00
C TYR A 384 -6.08 -6.40 -5.05
N ARG A 385 -6.23 -6.13 -3.75
CA ARG A 385 -5.16 -6.42 -2.76
C ARG A 385 -4.84 -7.92 -2.67
N GLU A 386 -5.85 -8.79 -2.72
CA GLU A 386 -5.66 -10.25 -2.80
C GLU A 386 -4.85 -10.66 -4.03
N ILE A 387 -5.24 -10.15 -5.20
CA ILE A 387 -4.56 -10.41 -6.48
C ILE A 387 -3.10 -9.96 -6.42
N ASN A 388 -2.82 -8.80 -5.82
CA ASN A 388 -1.47 -8.27 -5.68
C ASN A 388 -0.54 -9.09 -4.77
N GLN A 389 -1.03 -10.13 -4.08
CA GLN A 389 -0.16 -11.05 -3.34
C GLN A 389 0.54 -12.08 -4.25
N ASP A 390 0.12 -12.23 -5.51
CA ASP A 390 0.93 -12.89 -6.54
C ASP A 390 2.00 -11.91 -7.04
N PRO A 391 3.31 -12.20 -6.91
CA PRO A 391 4.39 -11.35 -7.43
C PRO A 391 4.32 -11.10 -8.94
N ASN A 392 3.62 -11.94 -9.70
CA ASN A 392 3.45 -11.83 -11.15
C ASN A 392 2.16 -11.09 -11.56
N SER A 393 1.34 -10.68 -10.58
CA SER A 393 0.04 -10.03 -10.80
C SER A 393 0.10 -8.80 -11.71
N PHE A 394 1.21 -8.05 -11.70
CA PHE A 394 1.42 -6.90 -12.60
C PHE A 394 1.28 -7.26 -14.08
N ILE A 395 1.60 -8.50 -14.49
CA ILE A 395 1.49 -8.98 -15.87
C ILE A 395 0.01 -9.04 -16.32
N ARG A 396 -0.95 -9.10 -15.39
CA ARG A 396 -2.40 -9.02 -15.66
C ARG A 396 -2.89 -7.58 -15.90
N PHE A 397 -2.07 -6.56 -15.63
CA PHE A 397 -2.48 -5.15 -15.69
C PHE A 397 -1.49 -4.26 -16.47
N ASN A 398 -0.49 -4.84 -17.16
CA ASN A 398 0.58 -4.07 -17.80
C ASN A 398 0.24 -3.43 -19.16
N THR A 399 -1.03 -3.46 -19.60
CA THR A 399 -1.55 -2.73 -20.77
C THR A 399 -3.00 -2.29 -20.52
N ASN A 400 -3.43 -1.20 -21.18
CA ASN A 400 -4.81 -0.69 -21.11
C ASN A 400 -5.85 -1.81 -21.34
N ASP A 401 -5.69 -2.58 -22.42
CA ASP A 401 -6.61 -3.65 -22.80
C ASP A 401 -6.73 -4.69 -21.70
N LYS A 402 -5.61 -5.11 -21.10
CA LYS A 402 -5.61 -6.07 -19.98
C LYS A 402 -6.29 -5.49 -18.74
N GLN A 403 -6.05 -4.22 -18.40
CA GLN A 403 -6.75 -3.54 -17.30
C GLN A 403 -8.26 -3.54 -17.53
N GLN A 404 -8.72 -3.26 -18.76
CA GLN A 404 -10.14 -3.31 -19.14
C GLN A 404 -10.72 -4.72 -19.03
N GLN A 405 -10.06 -5.72 -19.64
CA GLN A 405 -10.51 -7.11 -19.64
C GLN A 405 -10.54 -7.74 -18.23
N GLU A 406 -9.52 -7.48 -17.40
CA GLU A 406 -9.54 -7.89 -15.99
C GLU A 406 -10.53 -7.07 -15.17
N PHE A 407 -10.78 -5.80 -15.45
CA PHE A 407 -11.85 -5.05 -14.76
C PHE A 407 -13.23 -5.66 -15.03
N ILE A 408 -13.55 -6.01 -16.28
CA ILE A 408 -14.82 -6.71 -16.63
C ILE A 408 -14.94 -8.04 -15.88
N LYS A 409 -13.87 -8.83 -15.87
CA LYS A 409 -13.80 -10.15 -15.21
C LYS A 409 -13.91 -10.07 -13.68
N ILE A 410 -13.14 -9.18 -13.05
CA ILE A 410 -13.07 -9.03 -11.59
C ILE A 410 -14.35 -8.39 -11.05
N THR A 411 -14.93 -7.40 -11.73
CA THR A 411 -16.23 -6.84 -11.32
C THR A 411 -17.36 -7.87 -11.47
N SER A 412 -17.30 -8.75 -12.48
CA SER A 412 -18.23 -9.88 -12.61
C SER A 412 -18.05 -10.92 -11.48
N GLU A 413 -16.82 -11.20 -11.04
CA GLU A 413 -16.53 -12.07 -9.88
C GLU A 413 -16.99 -11.46 -8.55
N VAL A 414 -16.74 -10.16 -8.35
CA VAL A 414 -17.13 -9.42 -7.14
C VAL A 414 -18.65 -9.33 -7.03
N THR A 415 -19.37 -9.08 -8.12
CA THR A 415 -20.84 -9.02 -8.11
C THR A 415 -21.50 -10.39 -8.12
N GLY A 416 -20.86 -11.42 -8.71
CA GLY A 416 -21.50 -12.71 -8.99
C GLY A 416 -22.45 -12.66 -10.20
N TYR A 417 -22.37 -11.59 -11.01
CA TYR A 417 -23.16 -11.37 -12.22
C TYR A 417 -22.26 -11.26 -13.45
N ASN A 418 -22.75 -11.73 -14.60
CA ASN A 418 -22.10 -11.52 -15.89
C ASN A 418 -22.35 -10.07 -16.35
N LEU A 419 -21.33 -9.22 -16.24
CA LEU A 419 -21.43 -7.79 -16.58
C LEU A 419 -21.16 -7.46 -18.06
N ALA A 420 -20.97 -8.46 -18.94
CA ALA A 420 -20.79 -8.21 -20.38
C ALA A 420 -21.87 -7.31 -21.01
N PRO A 421 -23.18 -7.44 -20.69
CA PRO A 421 -24.21 -6.54 -21.24
C PRO A 421 -24.04 -5.09 -20.79
N PHE A 422 -23.56 -4.87 -19.56
CA PHE A 422 -23.29 -3.53 -19.02
C PHE A 422 -22.09 -2.88 -19.70
N PHE A 423 -20.96 -3.59 -19.79
CA PHE A 423 -19.74 -3.03 -20.39
C PHE A 423 -19.89 -2.78 -21.90
N LYS A 424 -20.62 -3.63 -22.62
CA LYS A 424 -20.99 -3.37 -24.02
C LYS A 424 -21.82 -2.09 -24.18
N GLN A 425 -22.73 -1.78 -23.25
CA GLN A 425 -23.48 -0.51 -23.25
C GLN A 425 -22.60 0.74 -23.00
N TRP A 426 -21.36 0.55 -22.59
CA TRP A 426 -20.34 1.59 -22.48
C TRP A 426 -19.32 1.58 -23.62
N GLY A 427 -19.35 0.62 -24.55
CA GLY A 427 -18.35 0.46 -25.62
C GLY A 427 -17.13 -0.39 -25.21
N LEU A 428 -17.12 -0.98 -24.02
CA LEU A 428 -16.07 -1.90 -23.56
C LEU A 428 -16.46 -3.35 -23.85
N TRP A 429 -15.85 -3.93 -24.89
CA TRP A 429 -16.18 -5.27 -25.35
C TRP A 429 -15.28 -6.31 -24.67
N PRO A 430 -15.82 -7.30 -23.94
CA PRO A 430 -15.04 -8.42 -23.44
C PRO A 430 -14.52 -9.29 -24.61
N THR A 431 -13.32 -9.86 -24.48
CA THR A 431 -12.84 -10.89 -25.41
C THR A 431 -13.59 -12.20 -25.20
N TYR A 432 -13.56 -13.09 -26.21
CA TYR A 432 -14.17 -14.42 -26.13
C TYR A 432 -13.72 -15.24 -24.90
N GLU A 433 -12.44 -15.11 -24.50
CA GLU A 433 -11.92 -15.74 -23.28
C GLU A 433 -12.63 -15.21 -22.02
N ILE A 434 -12.75 -13.88 -21.91
CA ILE A 434 -13.42 -13.23 -20.77
C ILE A 434 -14.91 -13.55 -20.75
N GLU A 435 -15.60 -13.51 -21.92
CA GLU A 435 -17.01 -13.91 -22.02
C GLU A 435 -17.24 -15.35 -21.55
N ASN A 436 -16.38 -16.29 -21.97
CA ASN A 436 -16.43 -17.67 -21.51
C ASN A 436 -16.22 -17.78 -19.99
N ILE A 437 -15.24 -17.05 -19.43
CA ILE A 437 -14.96 -17.05 -17.97
C ILE A 437 -16.16 -16.50 -17.16
N ILE A 438 -16.79 -15.42 -17.61
CA ILE A 438 -17.90 -14.77 -16.88
C ILE A 438 -19.28 -15.37 -17.19
N SER A 439 -19.39 -16.24 -18.20
CA SER A 439 -20.63 -16.97 -18.54
C SER A 439 -21.20 -17.78 -17.38
N ARG A 440 -20.35 -18.19 -16.43
CA ARG A 440 -20.71 -18.95 -15.22
C ARG A 440 -21.48 -18.15 -14.16
N TYR A 441 -21.56 -16.84 -14.30
CA TYR A 441 -22.20 -15.94 -13.33
C TYR A 441 -23.66 -15.63 -13.70
N LYS A 442 -24.45 -15.12 -12.74
CA LYS A 442 -25.86 -14.77 -12.94
C LYS A 442 -26.01 -13.78 -14.11
N VAL A 443 -26.99 -13.96 -14.99
CA VAL A 443 -27.30 -12.97 -16.03
C VAL A 443 -27.92 -11.72 -15.38
N LEU A 444 -27.56 -10.52 -15.84
CA LEU A 444 -28.20 -9.27 -15.41
C LEU A 444 -29.71 -9.29 -15.74
N THR A 445 -30.53 -8.96 -14.76
CA THR A 445 -32.00 -8.88 -14.83
C THR A 445 -32.52 -7.44 -14.88
N LYS A 446 -31.63 -6.45 -14.74
CA LYS A 446 -31.95 -5.02 -14.68
C LYS A 446 -31.05 -4.23 -15.64
N PRO A 447 -31.58 -3.17 -16.30
CA PRO A 447 -30.79 -2.30 -17.18
C PRO A 447 -29.97 -1.30 -16.36
N ILE A 448 -28.99 -1.80 -15.59
CA ILE A 448 -28.22 -1.00 -14.63
C ILE A 448 -27.41 0.15 -15.26
N TRP A 449 -27.17 0.08 -16.58
CA TRP A 449 -26.58 1.16 -17.38
C TRP A 449 -27.51 2.38 -17.57
N ASN A 450 -28.78 2.31 -17.15
CA ASN A 450 -29.70 3.46 -17.14
C ASN A 450 -29.62 4.29 -15.85
N ASN A 451 -28.90 3.82 -14.82
CA ASN A 451 -28.57 4.64 -13.65
C ASN A 451 -27.87 5.93 -14.11
N ILE A 452 -28.11 7.05 -13.43
CA ILE A 452 -27.70 8.40 -13.83
C ILE A 452 -28.40 8.92 -15.10
N ALA A 453 -28.50 8.14 -16.17
CA ALA A 453 -29.10 8.56 -17.45
C ALA A 453 -30.59 8.92 -17.35
N ASP A 454 -31.31 8.31 -16.40
CA ASP A 454 -32.58 8.81 -15.87
C ASP A 454 -32.35 9.54 -14.54
N ILE A 455 -32.77 10.81 -14.45
CA ILE A 455 -32.65 11.66 -13.27
C ILE A 455 -33.38 11.07 -12.05
N ASN A 456 -34.46 10.31 -12.24
CA ASN A 456 -35.20 9.68 -11.15
C ASN A 456 -34.34 8.69 -10.33
N THR A 457 -33.23 8.20 -10.92
CA THR A 457 -32.29 7.27 -10.27
C THR A 457 -31.40 7.92 -9.20
N GLU A 458 -31.39 9.25 -9.08
CA GLU A 458 -30.76 9.95 -7.93
C GLU A 458 -31.39 9.53 -6.58
N HIS A 459 -32.69 9.23 -6.58
CA HIS A 459 -33.43 8.80 -5.39
C HIS A 459 -33.96 7.37 -5.50
N ASN A 460 -34.07 6.82 -6.71
CA ASN A 460 -34.60 5.48 -6.99
C ASN A 460 -33.62 4.69 -7.88
N PRO A 461 -32.42 4.32 -7.38
CA PRO A 461 -31.43 3.62 -8.19
C PRO A 461 -31.94 2.28 -8.72
N ILE A 462 -31.55 1.95 -9.95
CA ILE A 462 -31.76 0.65 -10.58
C ILE A 462 -30.76 -0.33 -9.95
N VAL A 463 -31.12 -0.87 -8.79
CA VAL A 463 -30.37 -1.91 -8.07
C VAL A 463 -30.58 -3.26 -8.75
N GLN A 464 -29.49 -4.01 -8.96
CA GLN A 464 -29.52 -5.41 -9.38
C GLN A 464 -29.55 -6.35 -8.18
N GLU A 465 -28.60 -6.20 -7.26
CA GLU A 465 -28.52 -6.96 -6.00
C GLU A 465 -27.59 -6.17 -5.07
N GLU A 466 -28.08 -5.67 -3.93
CA GLU A 466 -27.19 -5.06 -2.94
C GLU A 466 -26.23 -6.13 -2.41
N ILE A 467 -24.93 -5.95 -2.63
CA ILE A 467 -23.93 -6.82 -2.07
C ILE A 467 -23.88 -6.56 -0.58
N LYS A 468 -24.40 -7.50 0.21
CA LYS A 468 -24.26 -7.46 1.66
C LYS A 468 -22.80 -7.62 2.06
N GLU A 469 -22.42 -6.90 3.11
CA GLU A 469 -21.22 -7.23 3.88
C GLU A 469 -21.42 -8.65 4.45
N SER A 470 -20.40 -9.50 4.39
CA SER A 470 -20.57 -10.91 4.74
C SER A 470 -20.64 -11.09 6.26
N ASP A 471 -21.67 -11.77 6.75
CA ASP A 471 -21.74 -12.25 8.15
C ASP A 471 -20.56 -13.16 8.52
N ASN A 472 -19.86 -13.66 7.49
CA ASN A 472 -18.67 -14.50 7.54
C ASN A 472 -17.42 -13.67 7.19
N ASN A 473 -17.22 -12.52 7.84
CA ASN A 473 -16.09 -11.64 7.58
C ASN A 473 -14.81 -12.22 8.22
N ILE A 474 -13.81 -12.59 7.40
CA ILE A 474 -12.55 -13.14 7.92
C ILE A 474 -11.76 -12.13 8.79
N ASN A 475 -12.09 -10.84 8.73
CA ASN A 475 -11.53 -9.84 9.64
C ASN A 475 -11.94 -10.06 11.11
N ASP A 476 -13.08 -10.70 11.38
CA ASP A 476 -13.57 -10.97 12.74
C ASP A 476 -12.83 -12.12 13.42
N ILE A 477 -12.16 -12.99 12.64
CA ILE A 477 -11.29 -14.03 13.17
C ILE A 477 -10.06 -13.37 13.81
N THR A 478 -9.79 -13.67 15.08
CA THR A 478 -8.59 -13.19 15.79
C THR A 478 -7.67 -14.34 16.15
N ALA A 479 -6.36 -14.10 16.12
CA ALA A 479 -5.39 -15.06 16.62
C ALA A 479 -5.46 -15.17 18.14
N LYS A 480 -5.26 -16.38 18.65
CA LYS A 480 -4.99 -16.67 20.07
C LYS A 480 -3.50 -16.49 20.34
N ASP A 481 -3.15 -16.15 21.58
CA ASP A 481 -1.75 -16.10 22.01
C ASP A 481 -1.25 -17.53 22.25
N VAL A 482 -0.71 -18.13 21.19
CA VAL A 482 -0.19 -19.50 21.16
C VAL A 482 1.09 -19.56 20.35
N HIS A 483 2.00 -20.44 20.76
CA HIS A 483 3.25 -20.69 20.05
C HIS A 483 3.11 -21.85 19.06
N LEU A 484 3.75 -21.74 17.90
CA LEU A 484 3.78 -22.75 16.86
C LEU A 484 5.07 -23.58 16.89
N ASN A 485 4.97 -24.79 16.32
CA ASN A 485 6.08 -25.68 16.06
C ASN A 485 6.13 -26.08 14.57
N PHE A 486 7.33 -26.40 14.09
CA PHE A 486 7.50 -26.97 12.76
C PHE A 486 6.70 -28.27 12.61
N ALA A 487 6.13 -28.49 11.42
CA ALA A 487 5.39 -29.72 11.06
C ALA A 487 4.16 -30.07 11.93
N GLU A 488 3.47 -29.08 12.50
CA GLU A 488 2.15 -29.29 13.10
C GLU A 488 1.03 -29.53 12.07
N ASP A 489 -0.15 -29.92 12.54
CA ASP A 489 -1.28 -30.38 11.72
C ASP A 489 -2.13 -29.21 11.19
N TYR A 490 -1.50 -28.33 10.39
CA TYR A 490 -2.04 -27.03 9.99
C TYR A 490 -3.37 -27.06 9.23
N GLN A 491 -3.72 -28.17 8.57
CA GLN A 491 -4.98 -28.29 7.82
C GLN A 491 -6.15 -28.84 8.66
N ASN A 492 -5.90 -29.31 9.88
CA ASN A 492 -6.91 -29.91 10.73
C ASN A 492 -7.78 -28.84 11.40
N PRO A 493 -9.12 -28.88 11.26
CA PRO A 493 -10.02 -27.96 11.97
C PRO A 493 -9.77 -27.88 13.49
N SER A 494 -9.39 -28.99 14.13
CA SER A 494 -9.06 -29.04 15.56
C SER A 494 -7.76 -28.31 15.92
N PHE A 495 -6.91 -28.03 14.94
CA PHE A 495 -5.69 -27.22 15.10
C PHE A 495 -5.97 -25.75 14.73
N ILE A 496 -6.70 -25.49 13.65
CA ILE A 496 -7.21 -24.15 13.30
C ILE A 496 -8.00 -23.54 14.48
N ALA A 497 -8.82 -24.35 15.17
CA ALA A 497 -9.54 -23.96 16.39
C ALA A 497 -8.64 -23.61 17.59
N LYS A 498 -7.38 -24.08 17.63
CA LYS A 498 -6.40 -23.70 18.67
C LYS A 498 -5.70 -22.39 18.35
N LEU A 499 -5.47 -22.12 17.06
CA LEU A 499 -4.83 -20.88 16.60
C LEU A 499 -5.76 -19.67 16.63
N PHE A 500 -7.07 -19.87 16.43
CA PHE A 500 -8.00 -18.77 16.18
C PHE A 500 -9.23 -18.77 17.09
N ASN A 501 -9.72 -17.57 17.40
CA ASN A 501 -11.11 -17.32 17.81
C ASN A 501 -11.94 -17.15 16.54
N ILE A 502 -12.89 -18.05 16.30
CA ILE A 502 -13.70 -18.08 15.06
C ILE A 502 -15.15 -17.73 15.44
N PRO A 503 -15.77 -16.73 14.80
CA PRO A 503 -17.18 -16.40 15.00
C PRO A 503 -18.11 -17.57 14.65
N LYS A 504 -19.25 -17.67 15.34
CA LYS A 504 -20.26 -18.74 15.11
C LYS A 504 -20.90 -18.74 13.71
N THR A 505 -20.73 -17.66 12.95
CA THR A 505 -21.20 -17.53 11.56
C THR A 505 -20.30 -18.29 10.57
N ILE A 506 -19.01 -18.42 10.88
CA ILE A 506 -18.00 -19.07 10.05
C ILE A 506 -17.93 -20.56 10.38
N ASP A 507 -18.17 -21.42 9.40
CA ASP A 507 -17.87 -22.84 9.51
C ASP A 507 -16.35 -23.03 9.46
N ILE A 508 -15.80 -23.78 10.41
CA ILE A 508 -14.36 -24.06 10.47
C ILE A 508 -13.88 -24.95 9.32
N ASN A 509 -14.77 -25.69 8.66
CA ASN A 509 -14.47 -26.50 7.49
C ASN A 509 -14.34 -25.64 6.21
N ASP A 510 -14.90 -24.43 6.20
CA ASP A 510 -14.70 -23.43 5.13
C ASP A 510 -13.30 -22.78 5.24
N LEU A 511 -12.59 -22.95 6.37
CA LEU A 511 -11.25 -22.39 6.62
C LEU A 511 -10.12 -23.34 6.21
N LYS A 512 -9.03 -22.77 5.67
CA LYS A 512 -7.76 -23.47 5.37
C LYS A 512 -6.56 -22.61 5.74
N ILE A 513 -5.45 -23.24 6.11
CA ILE A 513 -4.19 -22.54 6.33
C ILE A 513 -3.32 -22.66 5.07
N ASP A 514 -2.89 -21.53 4.55
CA ASP A 514 -1.78 -21.39 3.61
C ASP A 514 -0.56 -20.89 4.41
N LEU A 515 0.59 -21.51 4.23
CA LEU A 515 1.72 -21.36 5.16
C LEU A 515 3.07 -21.34 4.44
N ASP A 516 3.53 -20.14 4.13
CA ASP A 516 4.94 -19.90 3.84
C ASP A 516 5.70 -19.87 5.17
N PHE A 517 6.53 -20.88 5.41
CA PHE A 517 7.18 -21.15 6.71
C PHE A 517 8.35 -20.20 7.03
N GLU A 518 8.46 -19.05 6.35
CA GLU A 518 9.56 -18.08 6.49
C GLU A 518 9.76 -17.61 7.96
N PRO A 519 10.91 -17.92 8.59
CA PRO A 519 11.21 -17.50 9.96
C PRO A 519 11.65 -16.03 10.01
N ILE A 520 10.80 -15.18 10.56
CA ILE A 520 11.05 -13.75 10.76
C ILE A 520 11.55 -13.54 12.20
N LYS A 521 12.82 -13.15 12.37
CA LYS A 521 13.40 -12.86 13.68
C LYS A 521 13.09 -11.43 14.13
N ILE A 522 12.55 -11.25 15.34
CA ILE A 522 12.17 -9.97 15.95
C ILE A 522 12.59 -10.00 17.42
N ASN A 523 13.37 -9.02 17.89
CA ASN A 523 13.86 -8.92 19.28
C ASN A 523 14.53 -10.19 19.84
N GLY A 524 15.11 -11.03 18.97
CA GLY A 524 15.74 -12.30 19.33
C GLY A 524 14.82 -13.53 19.14
N GLU A 525 13.52 -13.34 19.08
CA GLU A 525 12.51 -14.39 18.95
C GLU A 525 12.12 -14.63 17.49
N TYR A 526 11.64 -15.83 17.16
CA TYR A 526 11.21 -16.20 15.81
C TYR A 526 9.68 -16.20 15.67
N PHE A 527 9.20 -15.75 14.51
CA PHE A 527 7.79 -15.71 14.14
C PHE A 527 7.60 -16.23 12.71
N ILE A 528 6.41 -16.76 12.39
CA ILE A 528 6.00 -17.10 11.01
C ILE A 528 4.66 -16.46 10.66
N ASN A 529 4.42 -16.27 9.36
CA ASN A 529 3.19 -15.68 8.83
C ASN A 529 2.22 -16.79 8.39
N VAL A 530 1.11 -16.94 9.12
CA VAL A 530 0.03 -17.90 8.81
C VAL A 530 -1.06 -17.19 8.01
N LYS A 531 -1.29 -17.59 6.77
CA LYS A 531 -2.34 -17.05 5.91
C LYS A 531 -3.59 -17.92 6.03
N LEU A 532 -4.54 -17.49 6.86
CA LEU A 532 -5.83 -18.16 6.96
C LEU A 532 -6.70 -17.74 5.76
N ILE A 533 -7.23 -18.72 5.03
CA ILE A 533 -8.13 -18.54 3.89
C ILE A 533 -9.53 -19.03 4.28
N LEU A 534 -10.54 -18.21 4.02
CA LEU A 534 -11.95 -18.58 4.08
C LEU A 534 -12.48 -18.83 2.66
N ASN A 535 -13.18 -19.94 2.46
CA ASN A 535 -13.87 -20.27 1.22
C ASN A 535 -15.36 -19.96 1.41
N GLU A 536 -15.87 -18.93 0.75
CA GLU A 536 -17.25 -18.51 0.91
C GLU A 536 -18.22 -19.39 0.10
N LYS A 537 -19.45 -19.58 0.60
CA LYS A 537 -20.50 -20.42 -0.01
C LYS A 537 -20.98 -19.93 -1.39
N ASN A 538 -20.59 -18.71 -1.78
CA ASN A 538 -20.82 -18.10 -3.09
C ASN A 538 -19.69 -18.40 -4.10
N GLY A 539 -18.64 -19.16 -3.71
CA GLY A 539 -17.47 -19.47 -4.53
C GLY A 539 -16.33 -18.45 -4.45
N ARG A 540 -16.51 -17.33 -3.75
CA ARG A 540 -15.43 -16.38 -3.43
C ARG A 540 -14.48 -16.99 -2.41
N LYS A 541 -13.31 -16.38 -2.27
CA LYS A 541 -12.35 -16.65 -1.20
C LYS A 541 -11.86 -15.33 -0.66
N SER A 542 -11.72 -15.24 0.66
CA SER A 542 -11.10 -14.12 1.35
C SER A 542 -10.00 -14.63 2.27
N PHE A 543 -8.98 -13.84 2.59
CA PHE A 543 -7.88 -14.30 3.45
C PHE A 543 -7.26 -13.23 4.35
N LYS A 544 -6.65 -13.68 5.44
CA LYS A 544 -6.07 -12.86 6.49
C LYS A 544 -4.75 -13.47 6.97
N ILE A 545 -3.70 -12.65 6.97
CA ILE A 545 -2.37 -13.06 7.43
C ILE A 545 -2.23 -12.69 8.90
N PHE A 546 -1.92 -13.69 9.72
CA PHE A 546 -1.64 -13.58 11.14
C PHE A 546 -0.17 -13.91 11.38
N LYS A 547 0.45 -13.23 12.36
CA LYS A 547 1.83 -13.53 12.77
C LYS A 547 1.79 -14.31 14.07
N PHE A 548 2.35 -15.52 14.06
CA PHE A 548 2.47 -16.36 15.24
C PHE A 548 3.93 -16.47 15.66
N LYS A 549 4.15 -16.58 16.97
CA LYS A 549 5.46 -16.80 17.57
C LYS A 549 5.83 -18.28 17.53
N MET A 550 7.08 -18.61 17.26
CA MET A 550 7.57 -19.99 17.38
C MET A 550 7.87 -20.31 18.84
N SER A 551 7.62 -21.55 19.24
CA SER A 551 8.11 -22.08 20.53
C SER A 551 9.63 -21.94 20.62
N PRO A 552 10.24 -21.87 21.83
CA PRO A 552 11.69 -21.78 21.99
C PRO A 552 12.51 -22.89 21.28
N ASN A 553 11.90 -24.06 21.08
CA ASN A 553 12.46 -25.19 20.32
C ASN A 553 11.70 -25.47 18.99
N GLY A 554 10.79 -24.59 18.59
CA GLY A 554 9.80 -24.83 17.52
C GLY A 554 10.39 -24.90 16.11
N LEU A 555 11.65 -24.54 15.93
CA LEU A 555 12.40 -24.63 14.67
C LEU A 555 13.57 -25.64 14.74
N ASN A 556 13.71 -26.38 15.85
CA ASN A 556 14.77 -27.38 16.00
C ASN A 556 14.67 -28.42 14.87
N ASN A 557 15.83 -28.91 14.41
CA ASN A 557 15.92 -29.90 13.33
C ASN A 557 15.37 -29.43 11.98
N THR A 558 15.38 -28.12 11.71
CA THR A 558 15.06 -27.53 10.40
C THR A 558 16.32 -27.06 9.66
N ILE A 559 16.27 -27.19 8.32
CA ILE A 559 17.28 -26.68 7.40
C ILE A 559 16.58 -25.74 6.40
N MET A 560 16.93 -24.46 6.44
CA MET A 560 16.35 -23.37 5.63
C MET A 560 17.27 -23.01 4.45
N PHE A 561 16.69 -22.60 3.33
CA PHE A 561 17.41 -22.17 2.12
C PHE A 561 16.98 -20.74 1.73
N LYS A 562 17.96 -19.91 1.38
CA LYS A 562 17.79 -18.53 0.92
C LYS A 562 18.65 -18.27 -0.32
N ASN A 563 18.25 -17.36 -1.21
CA ASN A 563 19.11 -16.92 -2.31
C ASN A 563 20.10 -15.82 -1.85
N TYR A 564 20.99 -15.36 -2.74
CA TYR A 564 21.93 -14.25 -2.44
C TYR A 564 21.28 -12.95 -1.93
N ALA A 565 20.02 -12.66 -2.30
CA ALA A 565 19.30 -11.50 -1.79
C ALA A 565 18.79 -11.69 -0.34
N SER A 566 19.06 -12.84 0.27
CA SER A 566 18.55 -13.29 1.58
C SER A 566 17.03 -13.55 1.62
N ASN A 567 16.39 -13.64 0.46
CA ASN A 567 14.97 -14.02 0.34
C ASN A 567 14.81 -15.51 0.70
N TYR A 568 13.77 -15.85 1.46
CA TYR A 568 13.42 -17.24 1.73
C TYR A 568 12.94 -17.97 0.48
N LEU A 569 13.49 -19.18 0.27
CA LEU A 569 13.09 -20.10 -0.80
C LEU A 569 12.23 -21.24 -0.24
N GLY A 570 12.65 -21.80 0.89
CA GLY A 570 11.99 -22.92 1.55
C GLY A 570 12.84 -23.53 2.66
N MET A 571 12.32 -24.59 3.27
CA MET A 571 13.00 -25.38 4.29
C MET A 571 12.51 -26.83 4.29
N PHE A 572 13.25 -27.70 4.98
CA PHE A 572 12.74 -28.98 5.43
C PHE A 572 13.16 -29.28 6.87
N GLY A 573 12.48 -30.22 7.53
CA GLY A 573 12.78 -30.58 8.92
C GLY A 573 12.00 -31.77 9.44
N LEU A 574 12.23 -32.15 10.70
CA LEU A 574 11.64 -33.33 11.31
C LEU A 574 10.28 -33.06 11.98
N ASP A 575 9.23 -33.72 11.49
CA ASP A 575 7.96 -33.94 12.18
C ASP A 575 8.17 -34.96 13.31
N LEU A 576 8.55 -34.46 14.49
CA LEU A 576 8.88 -35.28 15.66
C LEU A 576 7.69 -36.08 16.21
N LYS A 577 6.47 -35.76 15.80
CA LYS A 577 5.23 -36.40 16.25
C LYS A 577 4.89 -37.61 15.37
N ASN A 578 5.00 -37.47 14.06
CA ASN A 578 4.58 -38.48 13.10
C ASN A 578 5.76 -39.25 12.45
N ASN A 579 7.00 -38.78 12.65
CA ASN A 579 8.26 -39.27 12.06
C ASN A 579 8.33 -39.10 10.53
N TYR A 580 8.07 -37.87 10.06
CA TYR A 580 8.18 -37.47 8.65
C TYR A 580 9.17 -36.31 8.47
N LEU A 581 9.96 -36.34 7.40
CA LEU A 581 10.73 -35.20 6.93
C LEU A 581 9.79 -34.33 6.09
N ARG A 582 9.31 -33.21 6.63
CA ARG A 582 8.38 -32.30 5.94
C ARG A 582 9.15 -31.24 5.18
N PHE A 583 8.59 -30.82 4.05
CA PHE A 583 9.13 -29.79 3.16
C PHE A 583 8.12 -28.66 3.04
N TYR A 584 8.60 -27.41 3.09
CA TYR A 584 7.79 -26.21 2.90
C TYR A 584 8.59 -25.18 2.10
N GLY A 585 7.91 -24.26 1.44
CA GLY A 585 8.55 -23.15 0.74
C GLY A 585 7.58 -22.40 -0.15
N ASN A 586 8.13 -21.66 -1.10
CA ASN A 586 7.36 -20.83 -2.00
C ASN A 586 7.84 -20.95 -3.46
N ASN A 587 7.29 -20.09 -4.32
CA ASN A 587 7.55 -20.07 -5.75
C ASN A 587 8.83 -19.28 -6.12
N ASN A 588 9.63 -18.81 -5.16
CA ASN A 588 10.90 -18.16 -5.46
C ASN A 588 11.87 -19.17 -6.06
N LYS A 589 12.46 -18.81 -7.20
CA LYS A 589 13.51 -19.59 -7.85
C LYS A 589 14.83 -19.46 -7.10
N PHE A 590 15.64 -20.51 -7.09
CA PHE A 590 16.99 -20.46 -6.51
C PHE A 590 17.85 -19.37 -7.18
N LEU A 591 17.82 -19.29 -8.52
CA LEU A 591 18.38 -18.16 -9.27
C LEU A 591 17.72 -18.01 -10.65
N ASN A 592 17.70 -16.79 -11.21
CA ASN A 592 17.20 -16.57 -12.58
C ASN A 592 18.39 -16.28 -13.51
N MET A 593 18.88 -17.32 -14.20
CA MET A 593 20.02 -17.27 -15.13
C MET A 593 19.67 -17.83 -16.51
N SER A 594 20.52 -17.59 -17.50
CA SER A 594 20.41 -18.13 -18.86
C SER A 594 20.65 -19.65 -18.94
N THR A 595 21.31 -20.24 -17.95
CA THR A 595 21.45 -21.69 -17.75
C THR A 595 20.53 -22.16 -16.64
N ASN A 596 20.34 -23.48 -16.52
CA ASN A 596 19.57 -24.12 -15.45
C ASN A 596 20.44 -25.17 -14.74
N ASP A 597 21.57 -24.74 -14.19
CA ASP A 597 22.59 -25.63 -13.63
C ASP A 597 22.19 -26.18 -12.26
N LEU A 598 22.74 -27.33 -11.90
CA LEU A 598 22.53 -28.00 -10.62
C LEU A 598 23.20 -27.22 -9.47
N VAL A 599 22.40 -26.78 -8.50
CA VAL A 599 22.81 -25.97 -7.33
C VAL A 599 23.06 -26.84 -6.11
N TYR A 600 22.08 -27.65 -5.74
CA TYR A 600 22.14 -28.59 -4.62
C TYR A 600 21.69 -29.98 -5.07
N ASN A 601 22.31 -30.99 -4.49
CA ASN A 601 21.80 -32.35 -4.48
C ASN A 601 21.58 -32.78 -3.02
N ILE A 602 20.37 -33.26 -2.70
CA ILE A 602 19.99 -33.75 -1.37
C ILE A 602 19.67 -35.24 -1.48
N LYS A 603 20.50 -36.07 -0.82
CA LYS A 603 20.32 -37.52 -0.74
C LYS A 603 19.84 -37.92 0.66
N ILE A 604 18.75 -38.67 0.72
CA ILE A 604 18.19 -39.22 1.96
C ILE A 604 18.29 -40.74 1.85
N GLY A 605 18.88 -41.40 2.85
CA GLY A 605 19.13 -42.83 2.83
C GLY A 605 19.13 -43.48 4.21
N THR A 606 19.11 -44.81 4.25
CA THR A 606 19.24 -45.58 5.49
C THR A 606 20.68 -45.53 6.02
N ASP A 607 20.87 -46.00 7.24
CA ASP A 607 22.18 -46.35 7.82
C ASP A 607 22.93 -47.42 7.02
N TYR A 608 22.22 -48.42 6.51
CA TYR A 608 22.76 -49.43 5.59
C TYR A 608 23.06 -48.90 4.17
N GLY A 609 22.88 -47.60 3.91
CA GLY A 609 23.24 -46.97 2.64
C GLY A 609 22.21 -47.10 1.51
N TYR A 610 21.02 -47.63 1.77
CA TYR A 610 19.94 -47.67 0.78
C TYR A 610 19.38 -46.26 0.56
N LEU A 611 19.34 -45.81 -0.69
CA LEU A 611 18.85 -44.50 -1.08
C LEU A 611 17.30 -44.48 -1.07
N ILE A 612 16.71 -43.62 -0.23
CA ILE A 612 15.27 -43.39 -0.11
C ILE A 612 14.83 -42.26 -1.05
N LYS A 613 15.64 -41.21 -1.20
CA LYS A 613 15.37 -40.10 -2.12
C LYS A 613 16.66 -39.45 -2.62
N ASP A 614 16.65 -39.07 -3.89
CA ASP A 614 17.61 -38.17 -4.53
C ASP A 614 16.82 -36.94 -5.01
N ILE A 615 17.25 -35.74 -4.63
CA ILE A 615 16.57 -34.48 -4.95
C ILE A 615 17.59 -33.54 -5.57
N ASP A 616 17.44 -33.28 -6.87
CA ASP A 616 18.28 -32.36 -7.64
C ASP A 616 17.58 -31.02 -7.83
N ILE A 617 18.26 -29.96 -7.36
CA ILE A 617 17.78 -28.59 -7.28
C ILE A 617 18.57 -27.72 -8.26
N HIS A 618 17.92 -27.17 -9.27
CA HIS A 618 18.54 -26.33 -10.30
C HIS A 618 18.17 -24.85 -10.11
N TYR A 619 18.85 -23.94 -10.82
CA TYR A 619 18.55 -22.50 -10.74
C TYR A 619 17.05 -22.17 -10.88
N TRP A 620 16.38 -22.72 -11.89
CA TRP A 620 14.98 -22.42 -12.20
C TRP A 620 13.97 -23.18 -11.35
N ASP A 621 14.40 -24.17 -10.55
CA ASP A 621 13.54 -24.85 -9.58
C ASP A 621 13.15 -23.87 -8.45
N SER A 622 11.98 -24.10 -7.85
CA SER A 622 11.46 -23.46 -6.63
C SER A 622 11.12 -24.54 -5.62
N PHE A 623 10.94 -24.23 -4.33
CA PHE A 623 10.60 -25.29 -3.37
C PHE A 623 9.25 -25.94 -3.67
N ASN A 624 8.25 -25.18 -4.12
CA ASN A 624 6.96 -25.74 -4.51
C ASN A 624 7.09 -26.67 -5.74
N SER A 625 7.81 -26.26 -6.79
CA SER A 625 8.03 -27.12 -7.95
C SER A 625 8.86 -28.36 -7.62
N LEU A 626 9.77 -28.30 -6.63
CA LEU A 626 10.47 -29.48 -6.10
C LEU A 626 9.55 -30.41 -5.30
N ILE A 627 8.67 -29.85 -4.47
CA ILE A 627 7.68 -30.62 -3.70
C ILE A 627 6.74 -31.39 -4.64
N GLU A 628 6.29 -30.77 -5.73
CA GLU A 628 5.51 -31.42 -6.79
C GLU A 628 6.32 -32.48 -7.55
N LYS A 629 7.46 -32.08 -8.16
CA LYS A 629 8.38 -32.92 -8.95
C LYS A 629 8.81 -34.19 -8.22
N TYR A 630 9.06 -34.10 -6.92
CA TYR A 630 9.52 -35.21 -6.09
C TYR A 630 8.43 -35.81 -5.18
N GLN A 631 7.16 -35.39 -5.29
CA GLN A 631 6.03 -35.92 -4.51
C GLN A 631 6.27 -35.85 -2.99
N LEU A 632 6.67 -34.67 -2.50
CA LEU A 632 7.07 -34.43 -1.11
C LEU A 632 5.95 -33.85 -0.22
N THR A 633 4.72 -33.74 -0.74
CA THR A 633 3.58 -33.10 -0.06
C THR A 633 3.27 -33.71 1.31
N ASP A 634 3.28 -35.04 1.41
CA ASP A 634 3.12 -35.75 2.68
C ASP A 634 4.42 -35.85 3.48
N GLY A 635 5.54 -35.38 2.94
CA GLY A 635 6.88 -35.58 3.46
C GLY A 635 7.42 -37.00 3.24
N ILE A 636 8.63 -37.26 3.74
CA ILE A 636 9.29 -38.58 3.65
C ILE A 636 9.34 -39.20 5.04
N LYS A 637 8.68 -40.35 5.24
CA LYS A 637 8.75 -41.07 6.53
C LYS A 637 10.20 -41.47 6.84
N TYR A 638 10.68 -41.13 8.04
CA TYR A 638 12.04 -41.44 8.49
C TYR A 638 12.04 -42.44 9.65
N PHE A 639 13.22 -43.00 9.92
CA PHE A 639 13.52 -43.77 11.14
C PHE A 639 14.82 -43.25 11.75
N ASN A 640 15.16 -43.70 12.97
CA ASN A 640 16.46 -43.42 13.57
C ASN A 640 17.59 -43.99 12.67
N ASN A 641 18.78 -43.40 12.77
CA ASN A 641 19.96 -43.67 11.95
C ASN A 641 19.85 -43.26 10.46
N TYR A 642 18.70 -42.80 9.97
CA TYR A 642 18.59 -42.30 8.59
C TYR A 642 19.55 -41.14 8.36
N THR A 643 20.22 -41.15 7.21
CA THR A 643 21.22 -40.13 6.85
C THR A 643 20.70 -39.17 5.79
N ILE A 644 21.07 -37.91 5.92
CA ILE A 644 20.74 -36.85 4.96
C ILE A 644 22.06 -36.21 4.52
N THR A 645 22.41 -36.31 3.24
CA THR A 645 23.60 -35.67 2.66
C THR A 645 23.15 -34.50 1.79
N ILE A 646 23.61 -33.29 2.12
CA ILE A 646 23.42 -32.09 1.30
C ILE A 646 24.75 -31.80 0.61
N THR A 647 24.72 -31.73 -0.72
CA THR A 647 25.88 -31.45 -1.55
C THR A 647 25.66 -30.13 -2.28
N GLU A 648 26.33 -29.07 -1.82
CA GLU A 648 26.47 -27.82 -2.58
C GLU A 648 27.32 -28.07 -3.83
N LYS A 649 26.80 -27.71 -5.00
CA LYS A 649 27.47 -27.84 -6.31
C LYS A 649 27.94 -26.49 -6.82
N ILE A 650 27.12 -25.46 -6.65
CA ILE A 650 27.45 -24.06 -6.98
C ILE A 650 26.92 -23.17 -5.84
N PRO A 651 27.75 -22.33 -5.21
CA PRO A 651 27.37 -21.59 -3.98
C PRO A 651 26.53 -20.33 -4.28
N VAL A 652 25.42 -20.49 -5.01
CA VAL A 652 24.51 -19.39 -5.43
C VAL A 652 23.43 -19.03 -4.41
N ALA A 653 23.34 -19.83 -3.35
CA ALA A 653 22.36 -19.72 -2.29
C ALA A 653 23.08 -19.90 -0.96
N ALA A 654 22.39 -19.53 0.11
CA ALA A 654 22.83 -19.73 1.48
C ALA A 654 21.84 -20.69 2.14
N TRP A 655 22.36 -21.78 2.70
CA TRP A 655 21.55 -22.74 3.45
C TRP A 655 21.97 -22.73 4.93
N TYR A 656 21.00 -22.93 5.81
CA TYR A 656 21.10 -22.62 7.24
C TYR A 656 20.54 -23.75 8.08
N LEU A 657 21.28 -24.17 9.10
CA LEU A 657 20.82 -25.12 10.13
C LEU A 657 20.33 -24.35 11.36
N TYR A 658 19.18 -24.75 11.91
CA TYR A 658 18.77 -24.25 13.23
C TYR A 658 19.50 -24.97 14.35
N ASP A 659 20.31 -24.25 15.13
CA ASP A 659 21.20 -24.76 16.18
C ASP A 659 21.37 -23.67 17.26
N LYS A 660 21.40 -24.05 18.55
CA LYS A 660 21.53 -23.13 19.70
C LYS A 660 20.56 -21.93 19.66
N ASN A 661 19.32 -22.17 19.27
CA ASN A 661 18.23 -21.18 19.14
C ASN A 661 18.43 -20.14 18.01
N ASP A 662 19.28 -20.42 17.02
CA ASP A 662 19.49 -19.53 15.88
C ASP A 662 19.76 -20.28 14.56
N TYR A 663 19.62 -19.60 13.43
CA TYR A 663 20.02 -20.14 12.12
C TYR A 663 21.49 -19.82 11.84
N ARG A 664 22.37 -20.83 11.89
CA ARG A 664 23.76 -20.69 11.42
C ARG A 664 23.87 -21.06 9.94
N GLN A 665 24.55 -20.23 9.16
CA GLN A 665 24.83 -20.51 7.75
C GLN A 665 25.83 -21.66 7.62
N ILE A 666 25.59 -22.52 6.62
CA ILE A 666 26.39 -23.69 6.28
C ILE A 666 26.87 -23.56 4.83
N TYR A 667 27.95 -24.26 4.49
CA TYR A 667 28.58 -24.27 3.17
C TYR A 667 29.06 -25.68 2.81
N GLY A 668 29.18 -25.96 1.52
CA GLY A 668 29.82 -27.16 0.98
C GLY A 668 29.00 -28.45 1.14
N ILE A 669 29.71 -29.57 1.30
CA ILE A 669 29.10 -30.88 1.50
C ILE A 669 28.92 -31.13 3.00
N LYS A 670 27.75 -31.58 3.40
CA LYS A 670 27.44 -31.98 4.77
C LYS A 670 26.61 -33.24 4.83
N LYS A 671 26.86 -34.05 5.86
CA LYS A 671 26.10 -35.24 6.18
C LYS A 671 25.51 -35.10 7.57
N PHE A 672 24.26 -35.49 7.70
CA PHE A 672 23.52 -35.53 8.96
C PHE A 672 23.04 -36.96 9.22
N VAL A 673 22.83 -37.29 10.49
CA VAL A 673 22.10 -38.48 10.92
C VAL A 673 20.92 -38.08 11.79
N ILE A 674 19.77 -38.73 11.59
CA ILE A 674 18.63 -38.60 12.48
C ILE A 674 18.88 -39.52 13.68
N TRP A 675 19.19 -38.95 14.84
CA TRP A 675 19.51 -39.69 16.05
C TRP A 675 18.74 -39.13 17.26
N ASN A 676 18.01 -40.00 17.97
CA ASN A 676 17.15 -39.65 19.10
C ASN A 676 16.24 -38.45 18.79
N ASN A 677 15.55 -38.50 17.63
CA ASN A 677 14.68 -37.44 17.13
C ASN A 677 15.36 -36.06 16.95
N ASN A 678 16.68 -36.03 16.77
CA ASN A 678 17.44 -34.83 16.43
C ASN A 678 18.24 -35.03 15.13
N LEU A 679 18.45 -33.94 14.40
CA LEU A 679 19.25 -33.90 13.18
C LEU A 679 20.70 -33.55 13.55
N VAL A 680 21.53 -34.58 13.70
CA VAL A 680 22.91 -34.45 14.17
C VAL A 680 23.86 -34.32 12.98
N GLU A 681 24.64 -33.23 12.94
CA GLU A 681 25.70 -33.03 11.95
C GLU A 681 26.84 -34.04 12.19
N LEU A 682 27.24 -34.77 11.15
CA LEU A 682 28.43 -35.61 11.17
C LEU A 682 29.64 -34.81 10.71
N PHE A 683 30.77 -35.02 11.40
CA PHE A 683 32.07 -34.41 11.10
C PHE A 683 32.75 -35.04 9.88
#